data_AF-A0A4R5AGR0-F1
#
_entry.id   AF-A0A4R5AGR0-F1
#
_cell.length_a   1.000
_cell.length_b   1.000
_cell.length_c   1.000
_cell.angle_alpha   90.00
_cell.angle_beta   90.00
_cell.angle_gamma   90.00
#
_symmetry.space_group_name_H-M   'P 1'
#
loop_
_entity.id
_entity.type
_entity.pdbx_description
1 polymer ?
#
loop_
_entity_poly.entity_id
_entity_poly.type
_entity_poly.pdbx_seq_one_letter_code
_entity_poly.pdbx_strand_id
1 'polypeptide(L)'
;RGTGGRVFLTGRPAHVAALPEDVVRLNSPAQAEVSTKGELALTAIASRQNPFAGIRSPQQDPADAQRVTIKATATTTGKPATFTVDPQARPSAKIEQGRAPVTVPGVREGGERVQELTGGSATNPVDTDSWCSVSRNDVKAMAYQPTPRQVEWAVDMAVLGALKNVTRPAGFKGFGLPAYSPQGLFPKRDDVGVPPQVFLGILAQESNLWQASRHALSGEYGNPLTGNVYGLKLDEKTGEIKDWVIHWDDADCGYGISQMTDGMRKPEHPKKDEAILPYNAQKAVGMDYATSIAAGLQLVQDKWLQTYNAGMRLHNADPTRIENWFYATWAYNSGFYPKADASKNNGAWGLGWFNNPINPRYPADRNPFLFHNNWADAAKPQNWPYPEKIIGFASYSIDTPDGPGFRPAWWTDETNRDRATPPLRTFCDSSNQCEPGAKHLPDDPEVIGQPAGPCAHKNPANGKYDLHCYYNQPAKWKGDDCASTCGNPINRFENTYPEQPDGTHFPSQCNKGAGLPAGALVIDDVPSGTSTPQCGGAGSAGGFEFRFTEDSAQPGTYPGKIDLHQLGGGYGGHFWFGHTRKPDDRRKLAFTGTWTLGQQINGWARVMVHLPDHGAHTQQAKYEINVGNGWGGSPTRYLSQGRRKNAWVSLGVYNFTGTPQVRLSNQTRDGFAEEDVAYDAIAFQKLPGKPRHIVAALGDSYSAGEGAGDYYPESDANHGAPRWNACRRSVNAWPRKMTLSETKSPLGALADDWSPVVELGFVACSGAQNHNVTAWTPRSWGFPSEYETGEGQFREVNQVDSGVLNDDTTLVTLTIGGNDRGTFTNALIDCVTPGDCSDGLMSKYKPNIDEGISNTRDTLKTIRDKAKNAQIVLVGYPELLSRTKKCTGSWYIGMPEAEALDDLVRYGSGAQKQMVTALGDKKTTYIDAMGAFIGHGGCDDDEWINKFVDGPNGDGDFHKGDRPTVVCITNATLCLSRESFHPNKGGTAGYAGLVTASLPAIGSREP
;
A
#
# COMPACT_ATOMS: atom_id res chain seq x y z
N ARG A 1 18.43 -1.88 -26.10
CA ARG A 1 18.08 -2.25 -27.51
C ARG A 1 16.72 -1.64 -27.83
N GLY A 2 16.50 -1.20 -29.07
CA GLY A 2 15.29 -0.54 -29.54
C GLY A 2 14.51 -1.34 -30.57
N THR A 3 13.51 -0.69 -31.15
CA THR A 3 12.66 -1.21 -32.23
C THR A 3 13.44 -1.37 -33.53
N GLY A 4 13.18 -2.48 -34.25
CA GLY A 4 13.79 -2.76 -35.55
C GLY A 4 15.26 -3.18 -35.48
N GLY A 5 15.67 -3.92 -34.44
CA GLY A 5 17.05 -4.40 -34.27
C GLY A 5 18.03 -3.36 -33.71
N ARG A 6 17.67 -2.08 -33.73
CA ARG A 6 18.55 -0.96 -33.35
C ARG A 6 19.16 -1.10 -31.95
N VAL A 7 20.44 -0.77 -31.84
CA VAL A 7 21.18 -0.68 -30.57
C VAL A 7 21.53 0.78 -30.32
N PHE A 8 21.27 1.26 -29.11
CA PHE A 8 21.64 2.61 -28.70
C PHE A 8 22.85 2.56 -27.78
N LEU A 9 23.90 3.32 -28.10
CA LEU A 9 25.08 3.49 -27.25
C LEU A 9 24.98 4.83 -26.52
N THR A 10 24.87 4.78 -25.20
CA THR A 10 24.94 5.94 -24.31
C THR A 10 26.39 6.20 -23.86
N GLY A 11 26.63 7.32 -23.18
CA GLY A 11 27.93 7.68 -22.61
C GLY A 11 28.91 8.37 -23.57
N ARG A 12 30.15 8.55 -23.08
CA ARG A 12 31.27 9.13 -23.81
C ARG A 12 32.32 8.02 -24.08
N PRO A 13 32.44 7.52 -25.31
CA PRO A 13 33.39 6.48 -25.64
C PRO A 13 34.82 7.04 -25.68
N ALA A 14 35.78 6.26 -25.19
CA ALA A 14 37.21 6.60 -25.24
C ALA A 14 37.83 6.45 -26.64
N HIS A 15 37.15 5.74 -27.55
CA HIS A 15 37.55 5.53 -28.94
C HIS A 15 36.31 5.54 -29.84
N VAL A 16 36.39 6.16 -31.02
CA VAL A 16 35.30 6.21 -32.00
C VAL A 16 35.74 5.55 -33.29
N ALA A 17 35.06 4.46 -33.67
CA ALA A 17 35.18 3.82 -34.97
C ALA A 17 33.82 3.90 -35.70
N ALA A 18 33.78 3.51 -36.98
CA ALA A 18 32.53 3.36 -37.70
C ALA A 18 31.66 2.32 -36.98
N LEU A 19 30.45 2.73 -36.60
CA LEU A 19 29.45 1.85 -36.00
C LEU A 19 28.69 1.09 -37.12
N PRO A 20 28.22 -0.14 -36.87
CA PRO A 20 27.23 -0.78 -37.74
C PRO A 20 25.99 0.11 -37.92
N GLU A 21 25.31 0.00 -39.06
CA GLU A 21 24.16 0.85 -39.43
C GLU A 21 23.02 0.80 -38.39
N ASP A 22 22.86 -0.36 -37.75
CA ASP A 22 21.91 -0.65 -36.69
C ASP A 22 22.37 -0.18 -35.29
N VAL A 23 23.56 0.41 -35.13
CA VAL A 23 24.10 0.89 -33.85
C VAL A 23 24.24 2.43 -33.85
N VAL A 24 23.37 3.10 -33.08
CA VAL A 24 23.32 4.58 -33.01
C VAL A 24 23.83 5.07 -31.66
N ARG A 25 24.82 5.97 -31.66
CA ARG A 25 25.28 6.65 -30.45
C ARG A 25 24.35 7.82 -30.08
N LEU A 26 23.95 7.89 -28.82
CA LEU A 26 23.15 8.97 -28.24
C LEU A 26 24.02 9.82 -27.29
N ASN A 27 23.85 11.14 -27.35
CA ASN A 27 24.53 12.06 -26.43
C ASN A 27 23.79 12.12 -25.09
N SER A 28 24.01 11.12 -24.23
CA SER A 28 23.36 10.98 -22.92
C SER A 28 24.30 10.26 -21.94
N PRO A 29 24.12 10.38 -20.60
CA PRO A 29 24.87 9.62 -19.60
C PRO A 29 24.82 8.11 -19.85
N ALA A 30 25.85 7.36 -19.47
CA ALA A 30 25.93 5.91 -19.72
C ALA A 30 24.72 5.17 -19.12
N GLN A 31 24.39 5.47 -17.86
CA GLN A 31 23.27 4.92 -17.11
C GLN A 31 21.86 5.37 -17.57
N ALA A 32 21.75 6.11 -18.68
CA ALA A 32 20.47 6.68 -19.08
C ALA A 32 19.53 5.64 -19.71
N GLU A 33 18.27 5.57 -19.26
CA GLU A 33 17.28 4.67 -19.86
C GLU A 33 16.71 5.24 -21.15
N VAL A 34 17.05 4.58 -22.26
CA VAL A 34 16.72 5.04 -23.60
C VAL A 34 15.37 4.48 -24.05
N SER A 35 14.49 5.35 -24.56
CA SER A 35 13.20 4.95 -25.13
C SER A 35 13.38 3.98 -26.31
N THR A 36 12.36 3.17 -26.60
CA THR A 36 12.46 2.10 -27.61
C THR A 36 12.70 2.59 -29.05
N LYS A 37 12.61 3.91 -29.31
CA LYS A 37 12.98 4.55 -30.58
C LYS A 37 14.31 5.32 -30.53
N GLY A 38 14.90 5.49 -29.35
CA GLY A 38 16.14 6.25 -29.15
C GLY A 38 15.95 7.75 -28.96
N GLU A 39 14.70 8.24 -28.97
CA GLU A 39 14.33 9.68 -29.05
C GLU A 39 14.40 10.42 -27.70
N LEU A 40 14.37 9.68 -26.59
CA LEU A 40 14.41 10.20 -25.22
C LEU A 40 15.33 9.30 -24.38
N ALA A 41 16.14 9.90 -23.52
CA ALA A 41 16.97 9.20 -22.55
C ALA A 41 16.68 9.75 -21.15
N LEU A 42 16.15 8.92 -20.23
CA LEU A 42 15.95 9.27 -18.82
C LEU A 42 17.30 9.29 -18.12
N THR A 43 17.64 10.38 -17.43
CA THR A 43 18.97 10.63 -16.87
C THR A 43 19.04 10.62 -15.35
N ALA A 44 17.92 10.75 -14.65
CA ALA A 44 17.81 10.54 -13.20
C ALA A 44 16.33 10.35 -12.78
N ILE A 45 16.10 9.65 -11.66
CA ILE A 45 14.80 9.56 -10.96
C ILE A 45 15.10 9.75 -9.47
N ALA A 46 14.45 10.71 -8.80
CA ALA A 46 14.68 10.99 -7.38
C ALA A 46 13.41 11.48 -6.66
N SER A 47 13.06 10.85 -5.53
CA SER A 47 11.98 11.27 -4.61
C SER A 47 12.35 12.50 -3.77
N ARG A 48 13.64 12.76 -3.54
CA ARG A 48 14.15 13.87 -2.71
C ARG A 48 15.31 14.58 -3.40
N GLN A 49 15.34 15.91 -3.36
CA GLN A 49 16.54 16.68 -3.70
C GLN A 49 17.42 16.86 -2.45
N ASN A 50 18.55 16.15 -2.41
CA ASN A 50 19.68 16.32 -1.50
C ASN A 50 19.36 16.77 -0.05
N PRO A 51 18.97 15.85 0.86
CA PRO A 51 18.59 16.16 2.24
C PRO A 51 19.75 16.60 3.14
N PHE A 52 21.00 16.63 2.68
CA PHE A 52 22.14 17.12 3.47
C PHE A 52 22.21 18.66 3.53
N ALA A 53 21.37 19.36 2.77
CA ALA A 53 21.20 20.82 2.86
C ALA A 53 20.18 21.22 3.96
N GLY A 54 20.54 20.98 5.24
CA GLY A 54 19.81 21.51 6.39
C GLY A 54 19.05 20.45 7.21
N ILE A 55 19.62 20.09 8.36
CA ILE A 55 19.01 19.17 9.33
C ILE A 55 17.87 19.90 10.08
N ARG A 56 16.66 19.89 9.50
CA ARG A 56 15.34 20.18 10.12
C ARG A 56 14.22 20.10 9.07
N SER A 57 13.99 18.92 8.48
CA SER A 57 12.68 18.66 7.84
C SER A 57 11.71 18.19 8.92
N PRO A 58 10.47 18.71 8.98
CA PRO A 58 9.43 18.11 9.81
C PRO A 58 9.10 16.70 9.32
N GLN A 59 8.64 15.86 10.24
CA GLN A 59 8.13 14.53 9.99
C GLN A 59 6.90 14.66 9.06
N GLN A 60 7.06 14.29 7.78
CA GLN A 60 5.93 14.21 6.85
C GLN A 60 5.07 12.99 7.19
N ASP A 61 3.78 13.07 6.89
CA ASP A 61 2.87 11.95 7.03
C ASP A 61 3.29 10.82 6.07
N PRO A 62 3.52 9.57 6.54
CA PRO A 62 3.83 8.44 5.66
C PRO A 62 2.73 8.13 4.63
N ALA A 63 1.50 8.59 4.85
CA ALA A 63 0.39 8.47 3.91
C ALA A 63 0.45 9.48 2.73
N ASP A 64 1.28 10.52 2.81
CA ASP A 64 1.45 11.50 1.74
C ASP A 64 2.23 10.93 0.56
N ALA A 65 1.73 11.14 -0.65
CA ALA A 65 2.36 10.62 -1.85
C ALA A 65 3.66 11.40 -2.18
N GLN A 66 4.80 10.72 -2.20
CA GLN A 66 6.08 11.37 -2.41
C GLN A 66 6.31 11.79 -3.87
N ARG A 67 6.58 13.09 -4.06
CA ARG A 67 6.87 13.72 -5.35
C ARG A 67 8.19 13.23 -5.98
N VAL A 68 8.11 12.47 -7.06
CA VAL A 68 9.25 11.94 -7.81
C VAL A 68 9.67 12.89 -8.93
N THR A 69 10.89 13.43 -8.87
CA THR A 69 11.49 14.19 -9.96
C THR A 69 12.18 13.24 -10.95
N ILE A 70 11.70 13.20 -12.19
CA ILE A 70 12.37 12.50 -13.30
C ILE A 70 13.07 13.53 -14.18
N LYS A 71 14.33 13.28 -14.50
CA LYS A 71 15.12 14.05 -15.47
C LYS A 71 15.38 13.21 -16.70
N ALA A 72 15.38 13.84 -17.87
CA ALA A 72 15.61 13.21 -19.16
C ALA A 72 16.25 14.19 -20.15
N THR A 73 16.61 13.69 -21.32
CA THR A 73 17.13 14.48 -22.45
C THR A 73 16.50 13.99 -23.74
N ALA A 74 15.96 14.91 -24.55
CA ALA A 74 15.48 14.62 -25.90
C ALA A 74 16.71 14.48 -26.81
N THR A 75 17.07 13.25 -27.15
CA THR A 75 18.39 12.88 -27.70
C THR A 75 18.66 13.48 -29.07
N THR A 76 17.60 13.73 -29.85
CA THR A 76 17.63 14.37 -31.17
C THR A 76 17.90 15.88 -31.13
N THR A 77 17.70 16.53 -29.98
CA THR A 77 17.85 17.99 -29.82
C THR A 77 18.83 18.39 -28.73
N GLY A 78 19.27 17.45 -27.90
CA GLY A 78 20.10 17.70 -26.71
C GLY A 78 19.40 18.47 -25.59
N LYS A 79 18.10 18.79 -25.72
CA LYS A 79 17.37 19.58 -24.74
C LYS A 79 17.04 18.74 -23.50
N PRO A 80 17.35 19.23 -22.28
CA PRO A 80 16.90 18.58 -21.06
C PRO A 80 15.39 18.71 -20.92
N ALA A 81 14.76 17.68 -20.37
CA ALA A 81 13.38 17.69 -19.93
C ALA A 81 13.35 17.21 -18.48
N THR A 82 12.76 17.99 -17.58
CA THR A 82 12.48 17.54 -16.21
C THR A 82 10.97 17.43 -16.08
N PHE A 83 10.50 16.28 -15.65
CA PHE A 83 9.09 16.03 -15.37
C PHE A 83 8.99 15.54 -13.93
N THR A 84 8.26 16.31 -13.14
CA THR A 84 7.91 15.94 -11.78
C THR A 84 6.68 15.04 -11.86
N VAL A 85 6.87 13.74 -11.60
CA VAL A 85 5.77 12.84 -11.25
C VAL A 85 5.47 13.07 -9.78
N ASP A 86 4.68 14.10 -9.54
CA ASP A 86 3.90 14.13 -8.32
C ASP A 86 2.84 13.03 -8.46
N PRO A 87 2.73 12.03 -7.56
CA PRO A 87 1.72 10.99 -7.70
C PRO A 87 0.28 11.53 -7.55
N GLN A 88 0.13 12.77 -7.07
CA GLN A 88 -1.13 13.53 -7.03
C GLN A 88 -1.30 14.50 -8.22
N ALA A 89 -0.34 14.59 -9.17
CA ALA A 89 -0.51 15.38 -10.39
C ALA A 89 -1.04 14.53 -11.55
N ARG A 90 -2.07 15.07 -12.23
CA ARG A 90 -2.85 14.36 -13.26
C ARG A 90 -1.99 13.81 -14.42
N PRO A 91 -2.26 12.58 -14.91
CA PRO A 91 -1.47 11.94 -15.98
C PRO A 91 -1.43 12.72 -17.30
N SER A 92 -0.35 12.55 -18.08
CA SER A 92 -0.26 13.18 -19.40
C SER A 92 -1.17 12.50 -20.44
N ALA A 93 -1.76 13.29 -21.34
CA ALA A 93 -2.67 12.85 -22.42
C ALA A 93 -2.03 11.99 -23.54
N LYS A 94 -0.99 11.19 -23.24
CA LYS A 94 -0.28 10.31 -24.20
C LYS A 94 -0.09 8.87 -23.69
N ILE A 95 -0.80 8.46 -22.65
CA ILE A 95 -0.68 7.13 -22.03
C ILE A 95 -0.96 5.95 -22.99
N GLU A 96 -1.77 6.15 -24.03
CA GLU A 96 -2.09 5.13 -25.05
C GLU A 96 -0.88 4.63 -25.88
N GLN A 97 0.32 5.20 -25.67
CA GLN A 97 1.58 4.73 -26.28
C GLN A 97 2.37 3.75 -25.40
N GLY A 98 1.89 3.46 -24.18
CA GLY A 98 2.40 2.38 -23.33
C GLY A 98 1.91 1.00 -23.78
N ARG A 99 2.75 -0.04 -23.61
CA ARG A 99 2.31 -1.42 -23.88
C ARG A 99 1.40 -1.93 -22.77
N ALA A 100 0.20 -2.36 -23.13
CA ALA A 100 -0.68 -3.10 -22.23
C ALA A 100 -0.05 -4.43 -21.77
N PRO A 101 -0.36 -4.90 -20.55
CA PRO A 101 -0.07 -6.28 -20.14
C PRO A 101 -0.76 -7.28 -21.07
N VAL A 102 -0.06 -8.36 -21.42
CA VAL A 102 -0.60 -9.42 -22.28
C VAL A 102 -1.27 -10.49 -21.43
N THR A 103 -2.58 -10.69 -21.59
CA THR A 103 -3.29 -11.85 -21.05
C THR A 103 -2.86 -13.13 -21.76
N VAL A 104 -2.54 -14.19 -21.02
CA VAL A 104 -2.16 -15.50 -21.58
C VAL A 104 -3.07 -16.60 -21.00
N PRO A 105 -3.65 -17.51 -21.82
CA PRO A 105 -4.52 -18.59 -21.34
C PRO A 105 -3.76 -19.74 -20.66
N GLY A 106 -4.43 -20.45 -19.75
CA GLY A 106 -3.83 -21.55 -18.96
C GLY A 106 -3.55 -22.85 -19.73
N VAL A 107 -2.70 -23.70 -19.14
CA VAL A 107 -2.32 -25.03 -19.65
C VAL A 107 -2.31 -26.07 -18.51
N ARG A 108 -2.35 -27.35 -18.88
CA ARG A 108 -2.83 -28.51 -18.11
C ARG A 108 -1.81 -29.20 -17.20
N GLU A 109 -2.37 -30.09 -16.38
CA GLU A 109 -1.76 -31.02 -15.44
C GLU A 109 -0.74 -32.01 -16.05
N GLY A 110 0.17 -32.44 -15.18
CA GLY A 110 0.97 -33.66 -15.30
C GLY A 110 1.69 -33.86 -13.97
N GLY A 111 1.42 -34.96 -13.26
CA GLY A 111 1.92 -35.16 -11.90
C GLY A 111 2.51 -36.54 -11.66
N GLU A 112 3.25 -36.72 -10.56
CA GLU A 112 3.42 -38.03 -9.95
C GLU A 112 3.74 -37.94 -8.44
N ARG A 113 3.09 -38.86 -7.69
CA ARG A 113 3.30 -39.32 -6.30
C ARG A 113 3.71 -38.33 -5.18
N VAL A 114 2.70 -38.03 -4.36
CA VAL A 114 2.79 -37.51 -3.00
C VAL A 114 3.32 -38.57 -2.02
N GLN A 115 4.16 -38.16 -1.08
CA GLN A 115 4.51 -38.92 0.13
C GLN A 115 3.84 -38.23 1.33
N GLU A 116 3.19 -39.01 2.21
CA GLU A 116 2.31 -38.47 3.26
C GLU A 116 3.08 -37.60 4.27
N LEU A 117 2.60 -36.38 4.49
CA LEU A 117 3.03 -35.47 5.55
C LEU A 117 1.82 -35.02 6.37
N THR A 118 2.07 -34.75 7.66
CA THR A 118 1.08 -34.23 8.60
C THR A 118 0.61 -32.84 8.15
N GLY A 119 -0.59 -32.76 7.58
CA GLY A 119 -1.12 -31.52 6.99
C GLY A 119 -1.25 -30.36 7.98
N GLY A 120 -1.23 -29.15 7.45
CA GLY A 120 -1.44 -27.92 8.21
C GLY A 120 -2.87 -27.78 8.73
N SER A 121 -3.14 -26.69 9.45
CA SER A 121 -4.48 -26.38 9.95
C SER A 121 -5.21 -25.37 9.04
N ALA A 122 -6.48 -25.67 8.73
CA ALA A 122 -7.39 -24.79 8.01
C ALA A 122 -7.86 -23.55 8.80
N THR A 123 -7.57 -23.47 10.10
CA THR A 123 -8.06 -22.37 10.97
C THR A 123 -7.00 -21.69 11.82
N ASN A 124 -5.93 -22.39 12.22
CA ASN A 124 -4.80 -21.76 12.91
C ASN A 124 -3.99 -20.91 11.90
N PRO A 125 -3.85 -19.59 12.10
CA PRO A 125 -3.07 -18.73 11.19
C PRO A 125 -1.56 -19.04 11.22
N VAL A 126 -1.07 -19.68 12.28
CA VAL A 126 0.34 -20.09 12.43
C VAL A 126 0.64 -21.31 11.53
N ASP A 127 1.75 -21.24 10.81
CA ASP A 127 2.31 -22.34 10.01
C ASP A 127 3.10 -23.31 10.91
N THR A 128 2.38 -24.20 11.60
CA THR A 128 2.98 -25.21 12.50
C THR A 128 3.81 -26.25 11.75
N ASP A 129 3.47 -26.51 10.49
CA ASP A 129 4.11 -27.44 9.55
C ASP A 129 5.33 -26.85 8.81
N SER A 130 5.62 -25.55 8.96
CA SER A 130 6.81 -24.93 8.37
C SER A 130 8.12 -25.56 8.86
N TRP A 131 9.13 -25.65 7.99
CA TRP A 131 10.48 -26.11 8.38
C TRP A 131 11.32 -25.02 9.05
N CYS A 132 10.88 -23.76 9.03
CA CYS A 132 11.58 -22.65 9.67
C CYS A 132 11.20 -22.49 11.14
N SER A 133 12.16 -22.05 11.97
CA SER A 133 12.02 -22.08 13.44
C SER A 133 11.10 -21.02 14.04
N VAL A 134 11.01 -19.83 13.44
CA VAL A 134 10.17 -18.72 13.92
C VAL A 134 8.99 -18.55 12.96
N SER A 135 7.81 -19.01 13.38
CA SER A 135 6.62 -18.98 12.53
C SER A 135 6.20 -17.55 12.15
N ARG A 136 5.67 -17.41 10.93
CA ARG A 136 4.80 -16.28 10.59
C ARG A 136 3.47 -16.41 11.35
N ASN A 137 2.76 -15.29 11.45
CA ASN A 137 1.39 -15.20 11.97
C ASN A 137 1.17 -15.74 13.40
N ASP A 138 2.22 -15.77 14.23
CA ASP A 138 2.11 -15.98 15.68
C ASP A 138 1.97 -14.62 16.38
N VAL A 139 0.81 -14.39 16.99
CA VAL A 139 0.48 -13.18 17.77
C VAL A 139 1.33 -13.04 19.04
N LYS A 140 2.01 -14.12 19.48
CA LYS A 140 2.96 -14.15 20.59
C LYS A 140 4.42 -13.99 20.12
N ALA A 141 4.61 -13.69 18.85
CA ALA A 141 5.90 -13.45 18.22
C ALA A 141 5.76 -12.40 17.09
N MET A 142 5.49 -11.15 17.49
CA MET A 142 5.54 -10.00 16.58
C MET A 142 6.89 -9.28 16.68
N ALA A 143 7.58 -9.12 15.55
CA ALA A 143 8.90 -8.50 15.50
C ALA A 143 8.76 -6.99 15.52
N TYR A 144 9.60 -6.31 16.30
CA TYR A 144 9.64 -4.86 16.37
C TYR A 144 10.44 -4.30 15.19
N GLN A 145 9.89 -3.34 14.44
CA GLN A 145 10.62 -2.65 13.38
C GLN A 145 11.42 -1.47 13.96
N PRO A 146 12.77 -1.55 13.98
CA PRO A 146 13.59 -0.45 14.47
C PRO A 146 13.56 0.75 13.53
N THR A 147 13.72 1.94 14.11
CA THR A 147 14.11 3.12 13.32
C THR A 147 15.49 2.90 12.70
N PRO A 148 15.82 3.51 11.54
CA PRO A 148 17.17 3.41 10.98
C PRO A 148 18.27 3.90 11.95
N ARG A 149 17.91 4.84 12.83
CA ARG A 149 18.78 5.32 13.91
C ARG A 149 19.00 4.29 15.03
N GLN A 150 17.99 3.50 15.39
CA GLN A 150 18.16 2.35 16.27
C GLN A 150 19.11 1.32 15.65
N VAL A 151 19.00 1.07 14.33
CA VAL A 151 19.92 0.18 13.60
C VAL A 151 21.35 0.69 13.60
N GLU A 152 21.58 1.98 13.27
CA GLU A 152 22.91 2.61 13.33
C GLU A 152 23.54 2.50 14.74
N TRP A 153 22.74 2.76 15.79
CA TRP A 153 23.19 2.57 17.18
C TRP A 153 23.56 1.12 17.49
N ALA A 154 22.71 0.16 17.11
CA ALA A 154 22.99 -1.25 17.41
C ALA A 154 24.21 -1.76 16.64
N VAL A 155 24.46 -1.30 15.41
CA VAL A 155 25.71 -1.61 14.68
C VAL A 155 26.92 -1.00 15.38
N ASP A 156 26.88 0.30 15.75
CA ASP A 156 27.97 0.93 16.50
C ASP A 156 28.27 0.19 17.81
N MET A 157 27.23 -0.18 18.57
CA MET A 157 27.39 -0.97 19.79
C MET A 157 27.92 -2.38 19.50
N ALA A 158 27.52 -3.01 18.39
CA ALA A 158 27.99 -4.34 18.03
C ALA A 158 29.48 -4.33 17.66
N VAL A 159 29.92 -3.41 16.80
CA VAL A 159 31.34 -3.33 16.37
C VAL A 159 32.26 -2.91 17.52
N LEU A 160 31.75 -2.13 18.49
CA LEU A 160 32.47 -1.78 19.73
C LEU A 160 32.42 -2.88 20.81
N GLY A 161 31.72 -4.00 20.58
CA GLY A 161 31.57 -5.07 21.57
C GLY A 161 30.77 -4.66 22.81
N ALA A 162 29.89 -3.65 22.68
CA ALA A 162 29.12 -3.03 23.74
C ALA A 162 27.73 -3.66 23.95
N LEU A 163 27.16 -4.32 22.93
CA LEU A 163 25.87 -5.01 23.08
C LEU A 163 25.89 -6.14 24.12
N LYS A 164 27.07 -6.60 24.55
CA LYS A 164 27.20 -7.55 25.67
C LYS A 164 26.69 -6.98 27.00
N ASN A 165 26.73 -5.64 27.13
CA ASN A 165 26.24 -4.89 28.29
C ASN A 165 24.74 -4.53 28.17
N VAL A 166 24.13 -4.72 26.99
CA VAL A 166 22.70 -4.45 26.75
C VAL A 166 21.89 -5.67 27.15
N THR A 167 21.31 -5.65 28.34
CA THR A 167 20.48 -6.74 28.86
C THR A 167 19.04 -6.59 28.41
N ARG A 168 18.52 -7.60 27.72
CA ARG A 168 17.07 -7.78 27.47
C ARG A 168 16.45 -8.49 28.68
N PRO A 169 15.46 -7.90 29.37
CA PRO A 169 14.73 -8.59 30.44
C PRO A 169 13.89 -9.75 29.88
N ALA A 170 13.45 -10.66 30.76
CA ALA A 170 12.49 -11.69 30.37
C ALA A 170 11.19 -11.04 29.85
N GLY A 171 10.70 -11.52 28.70
CA GLY A 171 9.54 -10.94 28.02
C GLY A 171 9.79 -9.59 27.33
N PHE A 172 11.05 -9.16 27.11
CA PHE A 172 11.38 -7.94 26.38
C PHE A 172 10.57 -7.79 25.09
N LYS A 173 9.92 -6.62 24.92
CA LYS A 173 9.05 -6.27 23.78
C LYS A 173 7.97 -7.35 23.43
N GLY A 174 7.56 -8.16 24.41
CA GLY A 174 6.56 -9.22 24.21
C GLY A 174 7.09 -10.50 23.55
N PHE A 175 8.39 -10.63 23.29
CA PHE A 175 8.96 -11.75 22.51
C PHE A 175 8.84 -13.15 23.18
N GLY A 176 8.40 -13.21 24.44
CA GLY A 176 8.24 -14.48 25.17
C GLY A 176 9.55 -15.23 25.44
N LEU A 177 10.68 -14.51 25.50
CA LEU A 177 12.02 -15.05 25.77
C LEU A 177 12.42 -14.88 27.24
N PRO A 178 13.34 -15.70 27.78
CA PRO A 178 14.02 -15.42 29.05
C PRO A 178 14.90 -14.16 28.92
N ALA A 179 15.57 -13.75 30.00
CA ALA A 179 16.55 -12.66 29.92
C ALA A 179 17.83 -13.09 29.17
N TYR A 180 18.40 -12.21 28.35
CA TYR A 180 19.62 -12.44 27.57
C TYR A 180 20.34 -11.11 27.25
N SER A 181 21.52 -11.15 26.63
CA SER A 181 22.10 -9.99 25.93
C SER A 181 22.50 -10.38 24.50
N PRO A 182 22.37 -9.48 23.50
CA PRO A 182 22.61 -9.82 22.09
C PRO A 182 23.98 -10.45 21.83
N GLN A 183 25.06 -9.85 22.36
CA GLN A 183 26.41 -10.40 22.25
C GLN A 183 26.78 -11.40 23.36
N GLY A 184 25.87 -11.67 24.30
CA GLY A 184 25.94 -12.87 25.14
C GLY A 184 25.53 -14.13 24.37
N LEU A 185 24.54 -13.99 23.46
CA LEU A 185 24.14 -15.05 22.53
C LEU A 185 25.10 -15.18 21.33
N PHE A 186 25.53 -14.06 20.75
CA PHE A 186 26.44 -14.02 19.59
C PHE A 186 27.68 -13.17 19.87
N PRO A 187 28.73 -13.74 20.51
CA PRO A 187 29.94 -12.99 20.85
C PRO A 187 30.70 -12.48 19.62
N LYS A 188 31.10 -11.19 19.65
CA LYS A 188 31.99 -10.58 18.66
C LYS A 188 33.35 -11.33 18.61
N ARG A 189 33.96 -11.42 17.43
CA ARG A 189 35.38 -11.79 17.27
C ARG A 189 36.26 -10.58 17.63
N ASP A 190 37.13 -10.69 18.62
CA ASP A 190 37.84 -9.51 19.13
C ASP A 190 38.90 -8.98 18.15
N ASP A 191 39.62 -9.86 17.45
CA ASP A 191 40.72 -9.52 16.53
C ASP A 191 40.31 -8.85 15.20
N VAL A 192 39.01 -8.59 14.99
CA VAL A 192 38.47 -8.03 13.74
C VAL A 192 37.62 -6.80 14.01
N GLY A 193 38.14 -5.61 13.66
CA GLY A 193 37.40 -4.35 13.73
C GLY A 193 36.62 -4.08 12.43
N VAL A 194 35.31 -4.27 12.43
CA VAL A 194 34.45 -4.01 11.26
C VAL A 194 34.07 -2.53 11.20
N PRO A 195 34.26 -1.82 10.07
CA PRO A 195 33.74 -0.47 9.86
C PRO A 195 32.20 -0.52 9.92
N PRO A 196 31.52 0.28 10.77
CA PRO A 196 30.07 0.19 10.90
C PRO A 196 29.36 0.45 9.57
N GLN A 197 29.87 1.32 8.70
CA GLN A 197 29.31 1.56 7.36
C GLN A 197 29.37 0.35 6.41
N VAL A 198 30.36 -0.53 6.54
CA VAL A 198 30.40 -1.79 5.76
C VAL A 198 29.25 -2.70 6.22
N PHE A 199 29.07 -2.83 7.53
CA PHE A 199 28.00 -3.69 8.06
C PHE A 199 26.60 -3.09 7.86
N LEU A 200 26.43 -1.78 8.02
CA LEU A 200 25.21 -1.06 7.66
C LEU A 200 24.89 -1.17 6.17
N GLY A 201 25.91 -1.17 5.30
CA GLY A 201 25.74 -1.46 3.88
C GLY A 201 25.23 -2.88 3.60
N ILE A 202 25.71 -3.88 4.36
CA ILE A 202 25.19 -5.26 4.33
C ILE A 202 23.72 -5.26 4.76
N LEU A 203 23.37 -4.71 5.93
CA LEU A 203 21.98 -4.67 6.41
C LEU A 203 21.04 -3.93 5.43
N ALA A 204 21.50 -2.85 4.80
CA ALA A 204 20.74 -2.16 3.76
C ALA A 204 20.51 -3.05 2.52
N GLN A 205 21.49 -3.85 2.12
CA GLN A 205 21.39 -4.77 0.99
C GLN A 205 20.58 -6.04 1.30
N GLU A 206 20.64 -6.56 2.52
CA GLU A 206 19.93 -7.79 2.91
C GLU A 206 18.45 -7.54 3.20
N SER A 207 18.11 -6.41 3.83
CA SER A 207 16.76 -6.20 4.39
C SER A 207 16.19 -4.80 4.23
N ASN A 208 16.88 -3.85 3.57
CA ASN A 208 16.57 -2.42 3.65
C ASN A 208 16.52 -1.87 5.10
N LEU A 209 17.27 -2.49 6.02
CA LEU A 209 17.23 -2.20 7.47
C LEU A 209 15.94 -2.66 8.19
N TRP A 210 15.18 -3.60 7.62
CA TRP A 210 13.95 -4.14 8.23
C TRP A 210 14.21 -5.35 9.13
N GLN A 211 13.62 -5.37 10.32
CA GLN A 211 13.58 -6.53 11.23
C GLN A 211 12.19 -7.20 11.21
N ALA A 212 11.13 -6.41 11.10
CA ALA A 212 9.79 -6.91 10.82
C ALA A 212 9.58 -7.00 9.29
N SER A 213 8.49 -7.63 8.86
CA SER A 213 8.12 -7.64 7.45
C SER A 213 7.93 -6.20 6.93
N ARG A 214 8.13 -6.03 5.61
CA ARG A 214 8.00 -4.74 4.87
C ARG A 214 6.67 -3.97 5.04
N HIS A 215 5.71 -4.54 5.75
CA HIS A 215 4.39 -3.96 6.01
C HIS A 215 4.35 -3.15 7.31
N ALA A 216 5.34 -3.31 8.20
CA ALA A 216 5.48 -2.51 9.42
C ALA A 216 6.47 -1.35 9.20
N LEU A 217 6.10 -0.14 9.62
CA LEU A 217 6.99 1.02 9.71
C LEU A 217 7.70 1.06 11.08
N SER A 218 8.68 1.96 11.20
CA SER A 218 9.50 2.11 12.42
C SER A 218 8.68 2.46 13.66
N GLY A 219 8.81 1.67 14.73
CA GLY A 219 7.99 1.79 15.94
C GLY A 219 6.89 0.73 16.04
N GLU A 220 6.49 0.16 14.91
CA GLU A 220 5.45 -0.86 14.85
C GLU A 220 5.98 -2.26 15.14
N TYR A 221 5.04 -3.19 15.27
CA TYR A 221 5.30 -4.62 15.36
C TYR A 221 4.63 -5.32 14.18
N GLY A 222 5.17 -6.45 13.72
CA GLY A 222 4.51 -7.23 12.67
C GLY A 222 5.01 -8.67 12.59
N ASN A 223 4.77 -9.34 11.46
CA ASN A 223 5.49 -10.60 11.20
C ASN A 223 7.02 -10.37 11.27
N PRO A 224 7.83 -11.36 11.70
CA PRO A 224 9.27 -11.31 11.51
C PRO A 224 9.62 -11.12 10.03
N LEU A 225 10.69 -10.39 9.71
CA LEU A 225 11.21 -10.38 8.35
C LEU A 225 11.76 -11.76 8.03
N THR A 226 11.31 -12.31 6.91
CA THR A 226 11.74 -13.62 6.43
C THR A 226 11.98 -13.60 4.93
N GLY A 227 13.01 -14.31 4.45
CA GLY A 227 13.29 -14.46 3.02
C GLY A 227 12.21 -15.26 2.26
N ASN A 228 12.28 -16.59 2.32
CA ASN A 228 11.37 -17.51 1.66
C ASN A 228 11.02 -18.69 2.59
N VAL A 229 10.03 -18.47 3.47
CA VAL A 229 9.56 -19.46 4.47
C VAL A 229 8.82 -20.64 3.83
N TYR A 230 8.20 -20.43 2.66
CA TYR A 230 7.33 -21.41 2.00
C TYR A 230 8.00 -22.12 0.81
N GLY A 231 9.28 -21.82 0.52
CA GLY A 231 10.02 -22.34 -0.64
C GLY A 231 9.41 -22.00 -2.01
N LEU A 232 8.67 -20.88 -2.10
CA LEU A 232 7.99 -20.48 -3.33
C LEU A 232 8.97 -20.33 -4.48
N LYS A 233 8.59 -20.82 -5.66
CA LYS A 233 9.39 -20.70 -6.89
C LYS A 233 9.04 -19.38 -7.59
N LEU A 234 10.08 -18.63 -7.96
CA LEU A 234 9.95 -17.40 -8.75
C LEU A 234 10.19 -17.69 -10.23
N ASP A 235 9.53 -16.95 -11.13
CA ASP A 235 9.90 -16.93 -12.54
C ASP A 235 11.22 -16.17 -12.71
N GLU A 236 12.19 -16.78 -13.39
CA GLU A 236 13.55 -16.25 -13.53
C GLU A 236 13.65 -14.95 -14.37
N LYS A 237 12.60 -14.60 -15.12
CA LYS A 237 12.57 -13.42 -16.00
C LYS A 237 11.81 -12.26 -15.37
N THR A 238 10.72 -12.52 -14.66
CA THR A 238 9.90 -11.47 -14.02
C THR A 238 10.22 -11.28 -12.54
N GLY A 239 10.75 -12.30 -11.86
CA GLY A 239 10.91 -12.33 -10.41
C GLY A 239 9.59 -12.54 -9.65
N GLU A 240 8.48 -12.76 -10.35
CA GLU A 240 7.16 -12.99 -9.75
C GLU A 240 7.02 -14.44 -9.26
N ILE A 241 6.15 -14.66 -8.27
CA ILE A 241 5.79 -15.99 -7.80
C ILE A 241 5.12 -16.77 -8.94
N LYS A 242 5.79 -17.83 -9.40
CA LYS A 242 5.38 -18.67 -10.53
C LYS A 242 4.08 -19.40 -10.23
N ASP A 243 3.99 -19.95 -9.03
CA ASP A 243 2.79 -20.56 -8.46
C ASP A 243 2.82 -20.44 -6.93
N TRP A 244 1.65 -20.51 -6.31
CA TRP A 244 1.48 -20.40 -4.85
C TRP A 244 1.40 -21.81 -4.22
N VAL A 245 2.33 -22.69 -4.60
CA VAL A 245 2.48 -24.05 -4.03
C VAL A 245 3.57 -24.01 -2.95
N ILE A 246 3.37 -24.74 -1.85
CA ILE A 246 4.26 -24.69 -0.69
C ILE A 246 5.28 -25.84 -0.77
N HIS A 247 6.56 -25.47 -0.72
CA HIS A 247 7.73 -26.36 -0.77
C HIS A 247 8.59 -26.15 0.48
N TRP A 248 8.19 -26.74 1.61
CA TRP A 248 8.89 -26.52 2.89
C TRP A 248 10.37 -26.94 2.87
N ASP A 249 10.72 -27.91 2.03
CA ASP A 249 12.08 -28.39 1.81
C ASP A 249 13.00 -27.36 1.12
N ASP A 250 12.42 -26.50 0.29
CA ASP A 250 13.08 -25.39 -0.40
C ASP A 250 13.14 -24.08 0.43
N ALA A 251 12.60 -24.07 1.66
CA ALA A 251 12.53 -22.87 2.48
C ALA A 251 13.92 -22.37 2.92
N ASP A 252 14.27 -21.10 2.67
CA ASP A 252 15.60 -20.57 3.01
C ASP A 252 15.79 -20.41 4.53
N CYS A 253 14.70 -20.12 5.24
CA CYS A 253 14.64 -19.75 6.64
C CYS A 253 15.60 -18.60 7.01
N GLY A 254 15.74 -17.61 6.12
CA GLY A 254 16.46 -16.36 6.39
C GLY A 254 15.64 -15.41 7.26
N TYR A 255 16.20 -14.88 8.33
CA TYR A 255 15.48 -14.07 9.33
C TYR A 255 16.15 -12.74 9.68
N GLY A 256 15.29 -11.75 9.95
CA GLY A 256 15.66 -10.49 10.58
C GLY A 256 16.52 -9.57 9.71
N ILE A 257 17.03 -8.50 10.32
CA ILE A 257 17.71 -7.41 9.61
C ILE A 257 19.01 -7.82 8.91
N SER A 258 19.66 -8.88 9.38
CA SER A 258 20.86 -9.45 8.75
C SER A 258 20.58 -10.68 7.87
N GLN A 259 19.32 -11.08 7.69
CA GLN A 259 18.91 -12.29 6.95
C GLN A 259 19.69 -13.56 7.35
N MET A 260 19.82 -13.82 8.67
CA MET A 260 20.48 -15.04 9.15
C MET A 260 19.74 -16.28 8.67
N THR A 261 20.43 -17.17 7.97
CA THR A 261 19.90 -18.44 7.43
C THR A 261 20.50 -19.67 8.09
N ASP A 262 21.77 -19.62 8.47
CA ASP A 262 22.51 -20.76 9.05
C ASP A 262 22.00 -21.10 10.46
N GLY A 263 21.58 -22.35 10.63
CA GLY A 263 21.10 -22.89 11.89
C GLY A 263 19.69 -22.42 12.27
N MET A 264 18.94 -21.84 11.33
CA MET A 264 17.61 -21.23 11.55
C MET A 264 16.43 -22.14 11.19
N ARG A 265 16.68 -23.34 10.65
CA ARG A 265 15.67 -24.38 10.47
C ARG A 265 15.31 -25.07 11.80
N LYS A 266 14.16 -25.76 11.83
CA LYS A 266 13.78 -26.62 12.95
C LYS A 266 14.76 -27.81 13.08
N PRO A 267 15.03 -28.34 14.29
CA PRO A 267 15.94 -29.47 14.51
C PRO A 267 15.60 -30.75 13.72
N GLU A 268 14.32 -30.93 13.39
CA GLU A 268 13.81 -32.08 12.61
C GLU A 268 14.04 -31.93 11.09
N HIS A 269 14.38 -30.72 10.63
CA HIS A 269 14.45 -30.34 9.23
C HIS A 269 15.74 -29.58 8.84
N PRO A 270 16.94 -29.97 9.31
CA PRO A 270 18.17 -29.24 9.04
C PRO A 270 18.51 -29.25 7.54
N LYS A 271 19.19 -28.21 7.06
CA LYS A 271 19.93 -28.27 5.79
C LYS A 271 21.08 -29.26 5.93
N LYS A 272 21.59 -29.74 4.79
CA LYS A 272 22.75 -30.63 4.75
C LYS A 272 23.96 -29.94 5.41
N ASP A 273 24.63 -30.66 6.32
CA ASP A 273 25.81 -30.22 7.06
C ASP A 273 25.59 -28.96 7.96
N GLU A 274 24.34 -28.62 8.28
CA GLU A 274 23.96 -27.45 9.10
C GLU A 274 24.01 -27.73 10.61
N ALA A 275 24.58 -26.80 11.38
CA ALA A 275 24.52 -26.81 12.84
C ALA A 275 23.34 -25.94 13.32
N ILE A 276 22.32 -26.57 13.92
CA ILE A 276 21.10 -25.89 14.37
C ILE A 276 21.35 -25.04 15.63
N LEU A 277 20.92 -23.78 15.60
CA LEU A 277 20.98 -22.87 16.74
C LEU A 277 19.91 -23.23 17.80
N PRO A 278 20.16 -23.00 19.11
CA PRO A 278 19.13 -23.17 20.13
C PRO A 278 17.90 -22.30 19.84
N TYR A 279 16.69 -22.82 20.07
CA TYR A 279 15.43 -22.12 19.75
C TYR A 279 15.33 -20.69 20.29
N ASN A 280 15.80 -20.43 21.51
CA ASN A 280 15.81 -19.08 22.07
C ASN A 280 16.72 -18.11 21.29
N ALA A 281 17.83 -18.60 20.74
CA ALA A 281 18.72 -17.81 19.88
C ALA A 281 18.09 -17.60 18.50
N GLN A 282 17.48 -18.64 17.90
CA GLN A 282 16.70 -18.51 16.66
C GLN A 282 15.59 -17.46 16.80
N LYS A 283 14.77 -17.57 17.84
CA LYS A 283 13.71 -16.57 18.12
C LYS A 283 14.32 -15.19 18.40
N ALA A 284 15.39 -15.07 19.19
CA ALA A 284 16.02 -13.75 19.40
C ALA A 284 16.52 -13.10 18.09
N VAL A 285 17.07 -13.86 17.15
CA VAL A 285 17.45 -13.38 15.80
C VAL A 285 16.22 -12.96 14.98
N GLY A 286 15.12 -13.71 15.02
CA GLY A 286 13.88 -13.36 14.33
C GLY A 286 13.14 -12.14 14.90
N MET A 287 13.34 -11.83 16.19
CA MET A 287 12.53 -10.82 16.90
C MET A 287 13.28 -9.55 17.33
N ASP A 288 14.54 -9.65 17.78
CA ASP A 288 15.34 -8.52 18.30
C ASP A 288 16.41 -8.10 17.29
N TYR A 289 16.22 -6.92 16.71
CA TYR A 289 17.12 -6.34 15.71
C TYR A 289 18.58 -6.26 16.19
N ALA A 290 18.82 -5.98 17.48
CA ALA A 290 20.17 -5.93 18.05
C ALA A 290 20.83 -7.33 18.10
N THR A 291 20.03 -8.39 18.25
CA THR A 291 20.50 -9.78 18.26
C THR A 291 20.74 -10.30 16.85
N SER A 292 19.89 -9.98 15.88
CA SER A 292 20.17 -10.24 14.45
C SER A 292 21.45 -9.51 14.01
N ILE A 293 21.64 -8.24 14.39
CA ILE A 293 22.86 -7.46 14.17
C ILE A 293 24.10 -8.14 14.78
N ALA A 294 24.02 -8.65 16.01
CA ALA A 294 25.14 -9.34 16.65
C ALA A 294 25.51 -10.65 15.92
N ALA A 295 24.51 -11.44 15.50
CA ALA A 295 24.70 -12.68 14.75
C ALA A 295 25.33 -12.42 13.37
N GLY A 296 24.78 -11.46 12.60
CA GLY A 296 25.30 -11.08 11.29
C GLY A 296 26.71 -10.51 11.36
N LEU A 297 27.04 -9.74 12.42
CA LEU A 297 28.39 -9.22 12.61
C LEU A 297 29.41 -10.35 12.78
N GLN A 298 29.10 -11.36 13.60
CA GLN A 298 29.97 -12.52 13.80
C GLN A 298 30.24 -13.25 12.48
N LEU A 299 29.20 -13.47 11.67
CA LEU A 299 29.32 -14.10 10.35
C LEU A 299 30.25 -13.29 9.41
N VAL A 300 30.09 -11.96 9.35
CA VAL A 300 30.94 -11.07 8.55
C VAL A 300 32.40 -11.09 9.00
N GLN A 301 32.65 -11.12 10.31
CA GLN A 301 34.01 -11.27 10.86
C GLN A 301 34.63 -12.63 10.49
N ASP A 302 33.85 -13.70 10.50
CA ASP A 302 34.33 -15.03 10.12
C ASP A 302 34.67 -15.11 8.62
N LYS A 303 33.90 -14.44 7.74
CA LYS A 303 34.24 -14.32 6.31
C LYS A 303 35.54 -13.52 6.09
N TRP A 304 35.75 -12.43 6.84
CA TRP A 304 37.02 -11.71 6.81
C TRP A 304 38.19 -12.64 7.16
N LEU A 305 38.10 -13.36 8.29
CA LEU A 305 39.13 -14.29 8.74
C LEU A 305 39.41 -15.41 7.71
N GLN A 306 38.37 -15.96 7.08
CA GLN A 306 38.52 -16.95 6.00
C GLN A 306 39.39 -16.40 4.85
N THR A 307 39.04 -15.22 4.30
CA THR A 307 39.81 -14.61 3.20
C THR A 307 41.22 -14.16 3.62
N TYR A 308 41.35 -13.59 4.82
CA TYR A 308 42.62 -13.07 5.33
C TYR A 308 43.64 -14.19 5.57
N ASN A 309 43.19 -15.30 6.18
CA ASN A 309 44.02 -16.48 6.47
C ASN A 309 44.36 -17.28 5.20
N ALA A 310 43.52 -17.20 4.17
CA ALA A 310 43.82 -17.72 2.84
C ALA A 310 44.88 -16.89 2.06
N GLY A 311 45.37 -15.79 2.63
CA GLY A 311 46.33 -14.88 1.99
C GLY A 311 45.70 -13.89 1.03
N MET A 312 44.38 -13.89 0.88
CA MET A 312 43.64 -12.97 0.02
C MET A 312 43.54 -11.59 0.69
N ARG A 313 44.59 -10.78 0.50
CA ARG A 313 44.72 -9.46 1.13
C ARG A 313 44.49 -8.35 0.11
N LEU A 314 43.61 -7.42 0.45
CA LEU A 314 43.37 -6.20 -0.31
C LEU A 314 44.22 -5.06 0.24
N HIS A 315 44.86 -4.32 -0.65
CA HIS A 315 45.69 -3.15 -0.33
C HIS A 315 46.68 -3.41 0.84
N ASN A 316 46.49 -2.72 1.98
CA ASN A 316 47.28 -2.86 3.21
C ASN A 316 46.65 -3.84 4.22
N ALA A 317 45.49 -4.43 3.92
CA ALA A 317 44.70 -5.32 4.78
C ALA A 317 44.34 -4.75 6.16
N ASP A 318 44.31 -3.42 6.29
CA ASP A 318 43.83 -2.68 7.46
C ASP A 318 42.29 -2.85 7.55
N PRO A 319 41.75 -3.53 8.58
CA PRO A 319 40.32 -3.78 8.68
C PRO A 319 39.52 -2.50 8.92
N THR A 320 40.14 -1.37 9.29
CA THR A 320 39.46 -0.09 9.48
C THR A 320 39.08 0.63 8.18
N ARG A 321 39.46 0.10 7.00
CA ARG A 321 39.23 0.73 5.68
C ARG A 321 38.08 0.08 4.92
N ILE A 322 37.18 0.90 4.36
CA ILE A 322 35.97 0.43 3.66
C ILE A 322 36.30 -0.55 2.52
N GLU A 323 37.22 -0.18 1.63
CA GLU A 323 37.57 -0.96 0.42
C GLU A 323 38.19 -2.32 0.72
N ASN A 324 38.88 -2.48 1.87
CA ASN A 324 39.52 -3.74 2.24
C ASN A 324 38.51 -4.87 2.52
N TRP A 325 37.23 -4.54 2.76
CA TRP A 325 36.16 -5.51 3.01
C TRP A 325 35.58 -6.16 1.75
N PHE A 326 36.00 -5.76 0.55
CA PHE A 326 35.42 -6.26 -0.72
C PHE A 326 35.48 -7.79 -0.86
N TYR A 327 36.52 -8.46 -0.35
CA TYR A 327 36.60 -9.92 -0.34
C TYR A 327 35.70 -10.56 0.73
N ALA A 328 35.61 -9.97 1.92
CA ALA A 328 34.76 -10.48 2.98
C ALA A 328 33.27 -10.39 2.61
N THR A 329 32.84 -9.30 1.95
CA THR A 329 31.47 -9.14 1.45
C THR A 329 31.17 -10.05 0.25
N TRP A 330 32.15 -10.36 -0.59
CA TRP A 330 32.03 -11.37 -1.65
C TRP A 330 31.82 -12.77 -1.04
N ALA A 331 32.67 -13.14 -0.07
CA ALA A 331 32.57 -14.39 0.67
C ALA A 331 31.31 -14.52 1.53
N TYR A 332 30.73 -13.40 1.97
CA TYR A 332 29.45 -13.34 2.66
C TYR A 332 28.30 -13.76 1.73
N ASN A 333 28.19 -13.14 0.56
CA ASN A 333 27.06 -13.36 -0.33
C ASN A 333 27.13 -14.66 -1.15
N SER A 334 28.30 -15.03 -1.69
CA SER A 334 28.44 -16.20 -2.58
C SER A 334 29.35 -17.29 -2.04
N GLY A 335 29.69 -17.23 -0.74
CA GLY A 335 30.59 -18.19 -0.10
C GLY A 335 32.08 -18.00 -0.44
N PHE A 336 32.91 -18.72 0.31
CA PHE A 336 34.34 -18.86 0.08
C PHE A 336 34.66 -20.36 -0.04
N TYR A 337 35.40 -20.73 -1.09
CA TYR A 337 35.72 -22.11 -1.42
C TYR A 337 37.15 -22.43 -0.94
N PRO A 338 37.34 -23.22 0.14
CA PRO A 338 38.67 -23.46 0.69
C PRO A 338 39.56 -24.22 -0.29
N LYS A 339 40.86 -23.93 -0.28
CA LYS A 339 41.85 -24.65 -1.13
C LYS A 339 41.86 -26.17 -0.90
N ALA A 340 41.52 -26.62 0.31
CA ALA A 340 41.39 -28.04 0.64
C ALA A 340 40.24 -28.73 -0.14
N ASP A 341 39.21 -27.98 -0.53
CA ASP A 341 38.04 -28.44 -1.27
C ASP A 341 38.16 -28.17 -2.79
N ALA A 342 39.32 -27.74 -3.29
CA ALA A 342 39.50 -27.43 -4.72
C ALA A 342 39.11 -28.60 -5.63
N SER A 343 39.37 -29.85 -5.21
CA SER A 343 38.99 -31.06 -5.95
C SER A 343 37.47 -31.27 -6.07
N LYS A 344 36.66 -30.67 -5.18
CA LYS A 344 35.18 -30.68 -5.26
C LYS A 344 34.64 -29.61 -6.22
N ASN A 345 35.48 -28.64 -6.61
CA ASN A 345 35.11 -27.46 -7.39
C ASN A 345 35.96 -27.40 -8.68
N ASN A 346 36.11 -28.54 -9.36
CA ASN A 346 36.84 -28.68 -10.63
C ASN A 346 38.32 -28.21 -10.64
N GLY A 347 38.95 -28.07 -9.46
CA GLY A 347 40.30 -27.55 -9.27
C GLY A 347 40.36 -26.09 -8.84
N ALA A 348 39.24 -25.37 -8.88
CA ALA A 348 39.13 -23.97 -8.49
C ALA A 348 38.95 -23.78 -6.97
N TRP A 349 39.40 -22.65 -6.45
CA TRP A 349 39.24 -22.27 -5.04
C TRP A 349 39.33 -20.75 -4.87
N GLY A 350 38.83 -20.23 -3.75
CA GLY A 350 38.78 -18.80 -3.44
C GLY A 350 37.35 -18.24 -3.50
N LEU A 351 37.19 -17.09 -4.15
CA LEU A 351 35.92 -16.38 -4.29
C LEU A 351 35.21 -16.75 -5.60
N GLY A 352 33.98 -17.22 -5.50
CA GLY A 352 33.19 -17.74 -6.64
C GLY A 352 32.88 -16.70 -7.72
N TRP A 353 32.72 -17.14 -8.96
CA TRP A 353 32.60 -16.27 -10.14
C TRP A 353 31.46 -15.26 -10.12
N PHE A 354 30.35 -15.55 -9.44
CA PHE A 354 29.13 -14.74 -9.50
C PHE A 354 29.38 -13.25 -9.27
N ASN A 355 30.02 -12.88 -8.16
CA ASN A 355 30.29 -11.49 -7.78
C ASN A 355 31.56 -10.89 -8.43
N ASN A 356 32.15 -11.52 -9.44
CA ASN A 356 33.29 -10.93 -10.15
C ASN A 356 32.84 -9.70 -10.95
N PRO A 357 33.44 -8.51 -10.76
CA PRO A 357 33.07 -7.29 -11.48
C PRO A 357 33.02 -7.40 -13.00
N ILE A 358 33.84 -8.26 -13.61
CA ILE A 358 33.88 -8.49 -15.07
C ILE A 358 32.79 -9.47 -15.57
N ASN A 359 32.02 -10.09 -14.68
CA ASN A 359 30.97 -11.05 -15.04
C ASN A 359 29.96 -10.39 -16.00
N PRO A 360 29.72 -10.93 -17.21
CA PRO A 360 28.85 -10.31 -18.21
C PRO A 360 27.37 -10.16 -17.81
N ARG A 361 26.96 -10.71 -16.66
CA ARG A 361 25.66 -10.41 -16.02
C ARG A 361 25.52 -8.94 -15.63
N TYR A 362 26.62 -8.27 -15.31
CA TYR A 362 26.64 -6.87 -14.92
C TYR A 362 27.03 -5.97 -16.11
N PRO A 363 26.40 -4.80 -16.31
CA PRO A 363 26.84 -3.86 -17.33
C PRO A 363 28.30 -3.44 -17.11
N ALA A 364 29.11 -3.55 -18.15
CA ALA A 364 30.57 -3.30 -18.07
C ALA A 364 30.92 -1.81 -17.96
N ASP A 365 29.95 -0.93 -18.25
CA ASP A 365 30.01 0.53 -18.23
C ASP A 365 29.21 1.15 -17.07
N ARG A 366 28.80 0.34 -16.08
CA ARG A 366 28.17 0.83 -14.85
C ARG A 366 29.11 1.74 -14.06
N ASN A 367 28.55 2.80 -13.47
CA ASN A 367 29.21 3.57 -12.41
C ASN A 367 29.23 2.73 -11.10
N PRO A 368 29.95 3.16 -10.04
CA PRO A 368 29.75 2.62 -8.70
C PRO A 368 28.26 2.64 -8.29
N PHE A 369 27.83 1.74 -7.43
CA PHE A 369 26.44 1.72 -6.95
C PHE A 369 26.12 2.98 -6.13
N LEU A 370 24.96 3.60 -6.37
CA LEU A 370 24.50 4.87 -5.76
C LEU A 370 25.37 6.10 -6.09
N PHE A 371 26.14 6.06 -7.19
CA PHE A 371 27.08 7.12 -7.57
C PHE A 371 26.47 8.54 -7.49
N HIS A 372 27.09 9.42 -6.70
CA HIS A 372 26.56 10.75 -6.33
C HIS A 372 25.11 10.77 -5.78
N ASN A 373 24.76 9.83 -4.91
CA ASN A 373 23.40 9.62 -4.35
C ASN A 373 22.33 9.24 -5.40
N ASN A 374 22.68 8.45 -6.41
CA ASN A 374 21.72 7.96 -7.40
C ASN A 374 20.88 6.79 -6.89
N TRP A 375 19.91 7.04 -6.00
CA TRP A 375 19.05 5.99 -5.42
C TRP A 375 18.24 5.17 -6.44
N ALA A 376 18.11 5.65 -7.69
CA ALA A 376 17.56 4.86 -8.79
C ALA A 376 18.32 3.53 -9.05
N ASP A 377 19.61 3.45 -8.70
CA ASP A 377 20.39 2.21 -8.81
C ASP A 377 19.81 1.10 -7.92
N ALA A 378 19.26 1.44 -6.75
CA ALA A 378 18.64 0.50 -5.82
C ALA A 378 17.30 -0.08 -6.31
N ALA A 379 16.71 0.48 -7.38
CA ALA A 379 15.58 -0.14 -8.09
C ALA A 379 16.04 -1.23 -9.08
N LYS A 380 17.34 -1.31 -9.41
CA LYS A 380 17.93 -2.32 -10.30
C LYS A 380 19.25 -2.91 -9.73
N PRO A 381 19.27 -3.38 -8.46
CA PRO A 381 20.49 -3.79 -7.79
C PRO A 381 21.14 -5.04 -8.43
N GLN A 382 20.42 -5.82 -9.23
CA GLN A 382 20.96 -6.95 -9.99
C GLN A 382 22.04 -6.56 -11.01
N ASN A 383 22.15 -5.28 -11.36
CA ASN A 383 23.18 -4.78 -12.29
C ASN A 383 24.57 -4.62 -11.64
N TRP A 384 24.70 -4.82 -10.32
CA TRP A 384 25.98 -4.72 -9.60
C TRP A 384 26.29 -6.00 -8.81
N PRO A 385 27.56 -6.45 -8.75
CA PRO A 385 27.98 -7.50 -7.84
C PRO A 385 27.83 -7.04 -6.38
N TYR A 386 27.58 -7.98 -5.48
CA TYR A 386 27.26 -7.70 -4.08
C TYR A 386 28.27 -6.76 -3.39
N PRO A 387 29.60 -6.94 -3.49
CA PRO A 387 30.57 -6.06 -2.82
C PRO A 387 30.51 -4.59 -3.28
N GLU A 388 30.21 -4.33 -4.55
CA GLU A 388 30.06 -2.96 -5.07
C GLU A 388 28.84 -2.27 -4.46
N LYS A 389 27.76 -3.02 -4.20
CA LYS A 389 26.56 -2.50 -3.54
C LYS A 389 26.83 -2.13 -2.09
N ILE A 390 27.61 -2.95 -1.37
CA ILE A 390 27.99 -2.64 0.02
C ILE A 390 28.83 -1.37 0.08
N ILE A 391 29.81 -1.20 -0.83
CA ILE A 391 30.60 0.04 -0.90
C ILE A 391 29.72 1.24 -1.28
N GLY A 392 28.75 1.07 -2.19
CA GLY A 392 27.80 2.12 -2.55
C GLY A 392 26.94 2.60 -1.37
N PHE A 393 26.31 1.66 -0.64
CA PHE A 393 25.57 1.98 0.59
C PHE A 393 26.47 2.59 1.67
N ALA A 394 27.69 2.07 1.86
CA ALA A 394 28.67 2.67 2.77
C ALA A 394 29.04 4.11 2.37
N SER A 395 29.02 4.44 1.08
CA SER A 395 29.41 5.76 0.54
C SER A 395 28.31 6.82 0.61
N TYR A 396 27.03 6.40 0.52
CA TYR A 396 25.90 7.33 0.30
C TYR A 396 24.65 7.09 1.20
N SER A 397 24.60 5.99 1.95
CA SER A 397 23.41 5.51 2.69
C SER A 397 22.20 5.14 1.81
N ILE A 398 21.36 4.26 2.35
CA ILE A 398 19.98 4.06 1.88
C ILE A 398 19.10 5.27 2.26
N ASP A 399 18.06 5.56 1.47
CA ASP A 399 16.97 6.48 1.82
C ASP A 399 15.75 5.66 2.27
N THR A 400 15.11 6.08 3.36
CA THR A 400 14.00 5.35 4.01
C THR A 400 12.81 6.29 4.23
N PRO A 401 11.61 5.79 4.59
CA PRO A 401 10.50 6.66 4.97
C PRO A 401 10.89 7.71 6.04
N ASP A 402 11.66 7.29 7.06
CA ASP A 402 12.16 8.13 8.16
C ASP A 402 13.31 9.08 7.77
N GLY A 403 13.79 9.04 6.53
CA GLY A 403 14.94 9.81 6.04
C GLY A 403 16.17 8.94 5.71
N PRO A 404 17.37 9.53 5.62
CA PRO A 404 18.61 8.78 5.37
C PRO A 404 18.86 7.74 6.47
N GLY A 405 19.15 6.49 6.07
CA GLY A 405 19.25 5.36 6.98
C GLY A 405 20.36 5.47 8.03
N PHE A 406 21.56 5.92 7.65
CA PHE A 406 22.72 6.04 8.54
C PHE A 406 23.74 7.07 8.04
N ARG A 407 24.76 7.39 8.85
CA ARG A 407 25.87 8.25 8.42
C ARG A 407 26.81 7.52 7.46
N PRO A 408 27.01 7.99 6.22
CA PRO A 408 27.94 7.38 5.28
C PRO A 408 29.40 7.57 5.71
N ALA A 409 30.28 6.76 5.13
CA ALA A 409 31.72 6.84 5.29
C ALA A 409 32.27 8.08 4.58
N TRP A 410 33.48 8.50 4.95
CA TRP A 410 34.13 9.68 4.39
C TRP A 410 35.48 9.36 3.76
N TRP A 411 35.79 10.12 2.73
CA TRP A 411 37.07 10.13 2.04
C TRP A 411 37.62 11.55 2.11
N THR A 412 38.93 11.67 1.95
CA THR A 412 39.67 12.96 1.92
C THR A 412 39.39 13.80 0.67
N ASP A 413 38.91 13.16 -0.40
CA ASP A 413 38.64 13.74 -1.72
C ASP A 413 37.47 13.01 -2.39
N GLU A 414 36.65 13.69 -3.19
CA GLU A 414 35.51 13.08 -3.89
C GLU A 414 35.96 12.04 -4.93
N THR A 415 37.06 12.29 -5.64
CA THR A 415 37.67 11.33 -6.60
C THR A 415 38.07 10.02 -5.92
N ASN A 416 38.44 10.08 -4.63
CA ASN A 416 38.74 8.88 -3.85
C ASN A 416 37.46 8.08 -3.55
N ARG A 417 36.34 8.74 -3.19
CA ARG A 417 35.03 8.07 -3.04
C ARG A 417 34.55 7.48 -4.37
N ASP A 418 34.64 8.25 -5.46
CA ASP A 418 34.23 7.84 -6.81
C ASP A 418 34.98 6.61 -7.34
N ARG A 419 36.18 6.33 -6.78
CA ARG A 419 37.02 5.16 -7.10
C ARG A 419 37.04 4.11 -5.99
N ALA A 420 36.09 4.13 -5.06
CA ALA A 420 36.04 3.15 -3.96
C ALA A 420 35.85 1.72 -4.49
N THR A 421 35.02 1.52 -5.52
CA THR A 421 34.87 0.22 -6.19
C THR A 421 36.03 -0.07 -7.14
N PRO A 422 36.45 -1.34 -7.28
CA PRO A 422 37.58 -1.73 -8.13
C PRO A 422 37.29 -1.56 -9.63
N PRO A 423 38.31 -1.24 -10.46
CA PRO A 423 38.22 -1.32 -11.91
C PRO A 423 37.78 -2.71 -12.38
N LEU A 424 37.00 -2.76 -13.47
CA LEU A 424 36.35 -3.96 -14.01
C LEU A 424 37.25 -5.20 -14.10
N ARG A 425 38.54 -5.04 -14.45
CA ARG A 425 39.49 -6.14 -14.70
C ARG A 425 40.30 -6.59 -13.48
N THR A 426 40.08 -6.01 -12.30
CA THR A 426 40.95 -6.19 -11.11
C THR A 426 41.10 -7.66 -10.67
N PHE A 427 40.06 -8.48 -10.88
CA PHE A 427 40.01 -9.88 -10.44
C PHE A 427 39.87 -10.87 -11.62
N CYS A 428 40.50 -10.55 -12.75
CA CYS A 428 40.45 -11.36 -13.97
C CYS A 428 41.84 -11.42 -14.61
N ASP A 429 42.58 -12.50 -14.29
CA ASP A 429 43.92 -12.73 -14.77
C ASP A 429 44.21 -14.25 -14.93
N SER A 430 45.47 -14.61 -15.21
CA SER A 430 45.86 -16.00 -15.43
C SER A 430 45.78 -16.88 -14.18
N SER A 431 45.75 -16.32 -12.96
CA SER A 431 45.64 -17.08 -11.71
C SER A 431 44.28 -17.75 -11.50
N ASN A 432 43.23 -17.21 -12.13
CA ASN A 432 41.87 -17.76 -12.12
C ASN A 432 41.35 -18.13 -13.52
N GLN A 433 42.25 -18.33 -14.49
CA GLN A 433 41.90 -18.66 -15.89
C GLN A 433 40.86 -17.69 -16.50
N CYS A 434 41.00 -16.41 -16.19
CA CYS A 434 40.13 -15.36 -16.71
C CYS A 434 40.88 -14.51 -17.76
N GLU A 435 40.29 -14.36 -18.94
CA GLU A 435 40.89 -13.76 -20.12
C GLU A 435 40.15 -12.47 -20.52
N PRO A 436 40.57 -11.28 -20.04
CA PRO A 436 39.82 -10.04 -20.23
C PRO A 436 39.48 -9.70 -21.69
N GLY A 437 38.21 -9.83 -22.05
CA GLY A 437 37.69 -9.56 -23.40
C GLY A 437 37.41 -10.80 -24.25
N ALA A 438 37.77 -11.99 -23.78
CA ALA A 438 37.32 -13.25 -24.39
C ALA A 438 35.81 -13.45 -24.21
N LYS A 439 35.23 -14.36 -25.02
CA LYS A 439 33.81 -14.70 -25.05
C LYS A 439 33.61 -16.21 -25.10
N HIS A 440 34.06 -16.89 -24.05
CA HIS A 440 33.78 -18.29 -23.82
C HIS A 440 32.31 -18.45 -23.46
N LEU A 441 31.60 -19.31 -24.20
CA LEU A 441 30.18 -19.60 -23.96
C LEU A 441 30.07 -20.76 -22.96
N PRO A 442 29.43 -20.57 -21.79
CA PRO A 442 29.22 -21.65 -20.83
C PRO A 442 28.38 -22.78 -21.43
N ASP A 443 28.93 -23.99 -21.42
CA ASP A 443 28.33 -25.20 -22.01
C ASP A 443 28.37 -26.42 -21.09
N ASP A 444 28.92 -26.30 -19.88
CA ASP A 444 28.74 -27.27 -18.80
C ASP A 444 27.26 -27.27 -18.33
N PRO A 445 26.64 -28.46 -18.10
CA PRO A 445 25.22 -28.57 -17.74
C PRO A 445 24.74 -27.65 -16.61
N GLU A 446 25.57 -27.35 -15.62
CA GLU A 446 25.19 -26.51 -14.47
C GLU A 446 25.05 -25.02 -14.81
N VAL A 447 25.61 -24.58 -15.94
CA VAL A 447 25.72 -23.16 -16.33
C VAL A 447 25.20 -22.88 -17.75
N ILE A 448 24.42 -23.78 -18.33
CA ILE A 448 23.75 -23.54 -19.62
C ILE A 448 22.80 -22.32 -19.50
N GLY A 449 22.84 -21.44 -20.51
CA GLY A 449 22.04 -20.21 -20.55
C GLY A 449 22.69 -18.99 -19.87
N GLN A 450 23.84 -19.17 -19.21
CA GLN A 450 24.65 -18.06 -18.71
C GLN A 450 25.30 -17.27 -19.86
N PRO A 451 25.54 -15.96 -19.71
CA PRO A 451 26.10 -15.13 -20.79
C PRO A 451 27.57 -15.45 -21.07
N ALA A 452 27.95 -15.45 -22.35
CA ALA A 452 29.34 -15.68 -22.77
C ALA A 452 30.28 -14.58 -22.27
N GLY A 453 31.46 -14.96 -21.77
CA GLY A 453 32.33 -14.06 -21.02
C GLY A 453 33.81 -14.45 -20.98
N PRO A 454 34.62 -13.74 -20.17
CA PRO A 454 36.06 -13.93 -20.13
C PRO A 454 36.51 -15.12 -19.29
N CYS A 455 35.62 -15.85 -18.62
CA CYS A 455 36.02 -17.04 -17.86
C CYS A 455 36.35 -18.20 -18.80
N ALA A 456 37.62 -18.62 -18.82
CA ALA A 456 38.14 -19.70 -19.65
C ALA A 456 38.28 -21.05 -18.90
N HIS A 457 37.91 -21.10 -17.62
CA HIS A 457 37.93 -22.34 -16.83
C HIS A 457 37.02 -23.41 -17.47
N LYS A 458 37.50 -24.65 -17.44
CA LYS A 458 36.80 -25.82 -17.97
C LYS A 458 36.77 -26.93 -16.94
N ASN A 459 35.62 -27.58 -16.82
CA ASN A 459 35.42 -28.74 -15.98
C ASN A 459 36.33 -29.90 -16.47
N PRO A 460 37.30 -30.38 -15.67
CA PRO A 460 38.22 -31.43 -16.08
C PRO A 460 37.55 -32.76 -16.44
N ALA A 461 36.34 -33.02 -15.96
CA ALA A 461 35.62 -34.27 -16.22
C ALA A 461 34.97 -34.34 -17.61
N ASN A 462 34.70 -33.20 -18.25
CA ASN A 462 33.96 -33.14 -19.53
C ASN A 462 34.51 -32.15 -20.57
N GLY A 463 35.45 -31.27 -20.21
CA GLY A 463 36.11 -30.30 -21.10
C GLY A 463 35.29 -29.04 -21.45
N LYS A 464 34.18 -28.82 -20.75
CA LYS A 464 33.20 -27.75 -20.98
C LYS A 464 33.41 -26.55 -20.07
N TYR A 465 33.01 -25.36 -20.50
CA TYR A 465 33.12 -24.13 -19.73
C TYR A 465 32.08 -24.09 -18.60
N ASP A 466 32.57 -24.02 -17.37
CA ASP A 466 31.83 -24.24 -16.12
C ASP A 466 31.75 -23.01 -15.21
N LEU A 467 32.25 -21.87 -15.67
CA LEU A 467 32.36 -20.61 -14.92
C LEU A 467 33.16 -20.70 -13.60
N HIS A 468 34.03 -21.69 -13.40
CA HIS A 468 34.82 -21.84 -12.17
C HIS A 468 36.08 -20.95 -12.09
N CYS A 469 36.04 -19.73 -12.63
CA CYS A 469 37.15 -18.77 -12.58
C CYS A 469 37.27 -18.08 -11.21
N TYR A 470 37.45 -18.86 -10.14
CA TYR A 470 37.41 -18.39 -8.75
C TYR A 470 38.67 -17.61 -8.41
N TYR A 471 38.51 -16.39 -7.88
CA TYR A 471 39.65 -15.51 -7.59
C TYR A 471 40.27 -15.82 -6.22
N ASN A 472 41.61 -15.87 -6.14
CA ASN A 472 42.31 -16.29 -4.93
C ASN A 472 43.62 -15.53 -4.63
N GLN A 473 43.87 -14.38 -5.26
CA GLN A 473 45.10 -13.61 -5.12
C GLN A 473 44.93 -12.34 -4.25
N PRO A 474 46.04 -11.78 -3.71
CA PRO A 474 46.06 -10.40 -3.23
C PRO A 474 45.82 -9.41 -4.37
N ALA A 475 45.16 -8.28 -4.11
CA ALA A 475 44.88 -7.26 -5.14
C ALA A 475 44.89 -5.82 -4.59
N LYS A 476 45.10 -4.84 -5.48
CA LYS A 476 45.08 -3.40 -5.17
C LYS A 476 44.66 -2.55 -6.37
N TRP A 477 43.77 -1.58 -6.15
CA TRP A 477 43.38 -0.57 -7.14
C TRP A 477 43.56 0.89 -6.69
N LYS A 478 43.90 1.12 -5.42
CA LYS A 478 44.15 2.43 -4.79
C LYS A 478 45.65 2.74 -4.66
N GLY A 479 46.50 1.97 -5.34
CA GLY A 479 47.94 1.96 -5.09
C GLY A 479 48.28 1.44 -3.70
N ASP A 480 49.43 1.85 -3.18
CA ASP A 480 49.96 1.45 -1.87
C ASP A 480 49.54 2.39 -0.72
N ASP A 481 48.88 3.52 -1.04
CA ASP A 481 48.44 4.55 -0.08
C ASP A 481 46.94 4.44 0.25
N CYS A 482 46.47 3.24 0.58
CA CYS A 482 45.10 3.05 1.09
C CYS A 482 44.86 3.79 2.42
N ALA A 483 45.92 4.10 3.17
CA ALA A 483 45.84 4.91 4.39
C ALA A 483 45.26 6.31 4.14
N SER A 484 45.55 6.95 3.00
CA SER A 484 45.01 8.28 2.64
C SER A 484 43.86 8.25 1.62
N THR A 485 43.77 7.19 0.79
CA THR A 485 42.85 7.12 -0.37
C THR A 485 41.65 6.19 -0.19
N CYS A 486 41.65 5.33 0.82
CA CYS A 486 40.50 4.48 1.17
C CYS A 486 39.55 5.19 2.15
N GLY A 487 38.31 4.71 2.20
CA GLY A 487 37.24 5.25 3.02
C GLY A 487 37.50 5.03 4.51
N ASN A 488 37.07 6.01 5.29
CA ASN A 488 37.17 6.02 6.74
C ASN A 488 35.76 5.87 7.34
N PRO A 489 35.57 5.01 8.36
CA PRO A 489 34.30 4.88 9.06
C PRO A 489 33.96 6.13 9.88
N ILE A 490 32.70 6.15 10.34
CA ILE A 490 32.23 7.03 11.40
C ILE A 490 31.46 6.17 12.39
N ASN A 491 31.93 6.06 13.63
CA ASN A 491 31.07 5.62 14.73
C ASN A 491 30.30 6.87 15.19
N ARG A 492 28.97 6.83 15.10
CA ARG A 492 28.09 7.92 15.55
C ARG A 492 27.91 7.90 17.06
N PHE A 493 27.91 6.72 17.64
CA PHE A 493 27.63 6.45 19.05
C PHE A 493 28.84 5.80 19.73
N GLU A 494 29.15 6.26 20.94
CA GLU A 494 30.17 5.66 21.80
C GLU A 494 29.64 4.42 22.55
N ASN A 495 30.53 3.56 23.05
CA ASN A 495 30.19 2.25 23.63
C ASN A 495 29.36 2.27 24.93
N THR A 496 28.99 3.44 25.43
CA THR A 496 28.11 3.66 26.59
C THR A 496 26.82 4.42 26.23
N TYR A 497 26.63 4.78 24.95
CA TYR A 497 25.48 5.57 24.51
C TYR A 497 24.18 4.74 24.64
N PRO A 498 23.09 5.28 25.23
CA PRO A 498 21.85 4.55 25.45
C PRO A 498 21.16 4.13 24.14
N GLU A 499 20.33 3.08 24.21
CA GLU A 499 19.48 2.65 23.09
C GLU A 499 18.59 3.80 22.61
N GLN A 500 18.46 3.95 21.29
CA GLN A 500 17.67 5.04 20.72
C GLN A 500 16.17 4.77 20.96
N PRO A 501 15.34 5.82 21.15
CA PRO A 501 13.92 5.66 21.39
C PRO A 501 13.22 4.95 20.23
N ASP A 502 12.10 4.29 20.55
CA ASP A 502 11.24 3.65 19.57
C ASP A 502 10.59 4.67 18.63
N GLY A 503 10.20 4.19 17.43
CA GLY A 503 9.40 4.98 16.51
C GLY A 503 7.96 5.19 17.01
N THR A 504 7.24 6.11 16.35
CA THR A 504 5.88 6.50 16.75
C THR A 504 4.89 6.49 15.58
N HIS A 505 5.15 5.71 14.53
CA HIS A 505 4.19 5.48 13.46
C HIS A 505 3.01 4.64 13.99
N PHE A 506 1.80 4.96 13.51
CA PHE A 506 0.53 4.25 13.76
C PHE A 506 0.33 3.75 15.21
N PRO A 507 0.16 4.65 16.20
CA PRO A 507 0.01 4.27 17.60
C PRO A 507 -1.29 3.50 17.87
N SER A 508 -1.17 2.33 18.52
CA SER A 508 -2.30 1.46 18.88
C SER A 508 -3.35 2.13 19.77
N GLN A 509 -4.62 1.77 19.57
CA GLN A 509 -5.72 2.13 20.46
C GLN A 509 -5.82 1.17 21.66
N CYS A 510 -5.02 1.44 22.70
CA CYS A 510 -5.02 0.64 23.92
C CYS A 510 -6.19 0.92 24.88
N ASN A 511 -6.96 2.00 24.71
CA ASN A 511 -8.13 2.28 25.55
C ASN A 511 -9.34 1.47 25.04
N LYS A 512 -9.59 0.33 25.68
CA LYS A 512 -10.67 -0.62 25.34
C LYS A 512 -12.09 -0.04 25.34
N GLY A 513 -12.32 1.11 25.99
CA GLY A 513 -13.62 1.80 25.97
C GLY A 513 -13.71 2.95 24.96
N ALA A 514 -12.63 3.29 24.27
CA ALA A 514 -12.59 4.48 23.42
C ALA A 514 -13.52 4.34 22.21
N GLY A 515 -14.41 5.32 22.04
CA GLY A 515 -15.34 5.37 20.91
C GLY A 515 -16.49 4.35 20.98
N LEU A 516 -16.70 3.66 22.10
CA LEU A 516 -17.78 2.68 22.29
C LEU A 516 -18.82 3.13 23.34
N PRO A 517 -20.08 2.70 23.20
CA PRO A 517 -21.10 2.90 24.23
C PRO A 517 -20.86 2.00 25.45
N ALA A 518 -21.26 2.47 26.64
CA ALA A 518 -21.14 1.71 27.87
C ALA A 518 -21.85 0.35 27.78
N GLY A 519 -21.17 -0.72 28.19
CA GLY A 519 -21.70 -2.09 28.14
C GLY A 519 -21.62 -2.78 26.77
N ALA A 520 -20.95 -2.18 25.78
CA ALA A 520 -20.63 -2.85 24.52
C ALA A 520 -19.81 -4.13 24.77
N LEU A 521 -20.20 -5.22 24.10
CA LEU A 521 -19.50 -6.51 24.15
C LEU A 521 -18.52 -6.61 22.99
N VAL A 522 -17.24 -6.35 23.27
CA VAL A 522 -16.17 -6.35 22.26
C VAL A 522 -15.58 -7.75 22.09
N ILE A 523 -15.47 -8.20 20.85
CA ILE A 523 -14.70 -9.37 20.42
C ILE A 523 -13.44 -8.85 19.74
N ASP A 524 -12.32 -9.06 20.44
CA ASP A 524 -10.95 -8.81 20.00
C ASP A 524 -10.55 -9.81 18.88
N ASP A 525 -9.62 -9.44 17.99
CA ASP A 525 -9.15 -10.31 16.90
C ASP A 525 -8.07 -11.32 17.36
N VAL A 526 -7.59 -11.18 18.61
CA VAL A 526 -6.75 -12.16 19.29
C VAL A 526 -7.47 -12.81 20.49
N PRO A 527 -7.08 -14.04 20.90
CA PRO A 527 -7.68 -14.69 22.07
C PRO A 527 -7.52 -13.85 23.35
N SER A 528 -8.57 -13.79 24.18
CA SER A 528 -8.55 -13.05 25.45
C SER A 528 -7.38 -13.49 26.34
N GLY A 529 -6.65 -12.52 26.93
CA GLY A 529 -5.43 -12.76 27.69
C GLY A 529 -4.14 -12.86 26.86
N THR A 530 -4.21 -12.80 25.52
CA THR A 530 -3.01 -12.64 24.66
C THR A 530 -2.35 -11.30 24.97
N SER A 531 -1.05 -11.27 25.24
CA SER A 531 -0.32 -10.03 25.48
C SER A 531 0.16 -9.43 24.16
N THR A 532 -0.45 -8.33 23.72
CA THR A 532 0.06 -7.55 22.59
C THR A 532 1.24 -6.67 23.04
N PRO A 533 2.24 -6.39 22.18
CA PRO A 533 3.45 -5.67 22.59
C PRO A 533 3.20 -4.23 23.08
N GLN A 534 2.19 -3.54 22.52
CA GLN A 534 1.91 -2.13 22.84
C GLN A 534 0.82 -1.95 23.93
N CYS A 535 -0.19 -2.83 23.99
CA CYS A 535 -1.34 -2.64 24.89
C CYS A 535 -1.48 -3.69 26.00
N GLY A 536 -0.63 -4.72 26.03
CA GLY A 536 -0.69 -5.78 27.04
C GLY A 536 -1.84 -6.75 26.79
N GLY A 537 -2.48 -7.25 27.85
CA GLY A 537 -3.47 -8.33 27.74
C GLY A 537 -4.75 -7.92 27.01
N ALA A 538 -5.00 -8.50 25.83
CA ALA A 538 -6.23 -8.41 25.04
C ALA A 538 -7.47 -8.87 25.82
N GLY A 539 -8.64 -8.31 25.51
CA GLY A 539 -9.88 -8.59 26.24
C GLY A 539 -11.06 -8.82 25.32
N SER A 540 -11.52 -10.07 25.24
CA SER A 540 -12.56 -10.48 24.29
C SER A 540 -13.78 -11.10 25.00
N ALA A 541 -14.97 -10.70 24.57
CA ALA A 541 -16.28 -11.24 24.97
C ALA A 541 -16.72 -12.42 24.08
N GLY A 542 -15.82 -12.93 23.23
CA GLY A 542 -16.06 -14.03 22.29
C GLY A 542 -14.75 -14.60 21.76
N GLY A 543 -14.80 -15.14 20.54
CA GLY A 543 -13.61 -15.61 19.83
C GLY A 543 -13.60 -15.14 18.38
N PHE A 544 -12.40 -15.03 17.83
CA PHE A 544 -12.14 -14.82 16.42
C PHE A 544 -11.40 -16.03 15.85
N GLU A 545 -11.79 -16.48 14.66
CA GLU A 545 -11.16 -17.60 13.95
C GLU A 545 -11.08 -17.30 12.45
N PHE A 546 -9.95 -17.65 11.82
CA PHE A 546 -9.83 -17.68 10.36
C PHE A 546 -10.27 -19.03 9.80
N ARG A 547 -10.72 -19.03 8.55
CA ARG A 547 -10.84 -20.22 7.72
C ARG A 547 -10.15 -19.99 6.39
N PHE A 548 -9.08 -20.75 6.13
CA PHE A 548 -8.32 -20.70 4.89
C PHE A 548 -8.85 -21.71 3.87
N THR A 549 -8.74 -21.38 2.59
CA THR A 549 -9.01 -22.33 1.49
C THR A 549 -7.84 -23.30 1.37
N GLU A 550 -8.15 -24.59 1.33
CA GLU A 550 -7.19 -25.66 1.05
C GLU A 550 -6.77 -25.65 -0.44
N ASP A 551 -5.50 -25.92 -0.74
CA ASP A 551 -5.09 -26.11 -2.13
C ASP A 551 -5.54 -27.48 -2.66
N SER A 552 -6.46 -27.47 -3.63
CA SER A 552 -6.91 -28.70 -4.30
C SER A 552 -5.80 -29.47 -5.02
N ALA A 553 -4.67 -28.81 -5.35
CA ALA A 553 -3.50 -29.45 -5.95
C ALA A 553 -2.55 -30.07 -4.91
N GLN A 554 -2.63 -29.66 -3.64
CA GLN A 554 -1.76 -30.11 -2.55
C GLN A 554 -2.57 -30.19 -1.23
N PRO A 555 -3.43 -31.22 -1.07
CA PRO A 555 -4.27 -31.36 0.11
C PRO A 555 -3.48 -31.29 1.42
N GLY A 556 -4.06 -30.64 2.44
CA GLY A 556 -3.40 -30.31 3.70
C GLY A 556 -2.57 -29.02 3.70
N THR A 557 -2.47 -28.26 2.59
CA THR A 557 -1.82 -26.94 2.57
C THR A 557 -2.80 -25.78 2.34
N TYR A 558 -2.43 -24.60 2.85
CA TYR A 558 -3.33 -23.43 2.95
C TYR A 558 -2.63 -22.14 2.46
N PRO A 559 -2.47 -21.95 1.14
CA PRO A 559 -1.72 -20.82 0.58
C PRO A 559 -2.22 -19.43 0.98
N GLY A 560 -3.48 -19.29 1.40
CA GLY A 560 -4.02 -18.04 1.98
C GLY A 560 -3.24 -17.52 3.21
N LYS A 561 -2.50 -18.37 3.94
CA LYS A 561 -1.62 -17.94 5.05
C LYS A 561 -0.39 -17.16 4.58
N ILE A 562 0.05 -17.38 3.34
CA ILE A 562 1.14 -16.60 2.73
C ILE A 562 0.70 -15.13 2.64
N ASP A 563 -0.55 -14.91 2.23
CA ASP A 563 -1.21 -13.62 1.98
C ASP A 563 -1.82 -12.97 3.25
N LEU A 564 -1.79 -13.67 4.38
CA LEU A 564 -2.19 -13.14 5.69
C LEU A 564 -0.98 -12.52 6.39
N HIS A 565 -1.21 -11.35 6.99
CA HIS A 565 -0.24 -10.54 7.70
C HIS A 565 -0.81 -10.03 9.03
N GLN A 566 0.07 -9.71 9.99
CA GLN A 566 -0.27 -9.11 11.28
C GLN A 566 0.53 -7.83 11.53
N LEU A 567 -0.09 -6.83 12.16
CA LEU A 567 0.54 -5.57 12.56
C LEU A 567 0.12 -5.15 13.99
N GLY A 568 1.04 -4.49 14.69
CA GLY A 568 0.87 -3.99 16.05
C GLY A 568 0.32 -2.58 16.07
N GLY A 569 -0.92 -2.44 15.62
CA GLY A 569 -1.72 -1.20 15.60
C GLY A 569 -3.16 -1.51 16.02
N GLY A 570 -4.13 -0.76 15.50
CA GLY A 570 -5.55 -1.10 15.65
C GLY A 570 -6.08 -1.02 17.10
N TYR A 571 -7.23 -1.64 17.36
CA TYR A 571 -7.77 -1.76 18.71
C TYR A 571 -7.05 -2.88 19.48
N GLY A 572 -6.74 -2.66 20.75
CA GLY A 572 -6.06 -3.68 21.57
C GLY A 572 -4.58 -3.94 21.20
N GLY A 573 -4.05 -3.26 20.18
CA GLY A 573 -2.65 -3.31 19.78
C GLY A 573 -2.27 -4.50 18.90
N HIS A 574 -3.26 -5.03 18.18
CA HIS A 574 -3.11 -6.04 17.14
C HIS A 574 -4.18 -5.82 16.07
N PHE A 575 -3.86 -6.08 14.80
CA PHE A 575 -4.86 -6.42 13.79
C PHE A 575 -4.24 -7.29 12.70
N TRP A 576 -5.09 -8.02 11.97
CA TRP A 576 -4.70 -8.75 10.76
C TRP A 576 -5.05 -7.97 9.50
N PHE A 577 -4.32 -8.21 8.42
CA PHE A 577 -4.77 -7.84 7.08
C PHE A 577 -4.30 -8.83 6.02
N GLY A 578 -4.84 -8.71 4.82
CA GLY A 578 -4.30 -9.34 3.63
C GLY A 578 -4.93 -8.78 2.36
N HIS A 579 -4.37 -9.14 1.20
CA HIS A 579 -4.75 -8.52 -0.05
C HIS A 579 -6.10 -9.02 -0.55
N THR A 580 -6.89 -8.11 -1.10
CA THR A 580 -8.19 -8.40 -1.73
C THR A 580 -8.03 -9.21 -3.01
N ARG A 581 -8.86 -10.24 -3.18
CA ARG A 581 -8.85 -11.18 -4.31
C ARG A 581 -10.23 -11.20 -4.98
N LYS A 582 -10.29 -11.32 -6.30
CA LYS A 582 -11.55 -11.62 -6.99
C LYS A 582 -12.04 -13.03 -6.61
N PRO A 583 -13.36 -13.27 -6.54
CA PRO A 583 -13.92 -14.58 -6.20
C PRO A 583 -13.39 -15.75 -7.03
N ASP A 584 -13.08 -15.47 -8.31
CA ASP A 584 -12.67 -16.45 -9.32
C ASP A 584 -11.15 -16.54 -9.53
N ASP A 585 -10.37 -15.57 -9.04
CA ASP A 585 -8.91 -15.53 -9.21
C ASP A 585 -8.18 -16.09 -7.98
N ARG A 586 -7.14 -16.90 -8.22
CA ARG A 586 -6.27 -17.52 -7.21
C ARG A 586 -7.01 -17.99 -5.95
N ARG A 587 -8.16 -18.67 -6.10
CA ARG A 587 -9.07 -19.06 -5.01
C ARG A 587 -8.40 -19.73 -3.80
N LYS A 588 -7.26 -20.40 -3.97
CA LYS A 588 -6.44 -20.96 -2.87
C LYS A 588 -5.86 -19.91 -1.89
N LEU A 589 -5.81 -18.63 -2.28
CA LEU A 589 -5.45 -17.50 -1.41
C LEU A 589 -6.66 -16.91 -0.67
N ALA A 590 -7.87 -17.42 -0.89
CA ALA A 590 -9.06 -16.93 -0.22
C ALA A 590 -9.13 -17.42 1.23
N PHE A 591 -9.44 -16.51 2.14
CA PHE A 591 -9.72 -16.80 3.54
C PHE A 591 -10.88 -15.95 4.07
N THR A 592 -11.38 -16.30 5.26
CA THR A 592 -12.49 -15.63 5.92
C THR A 592 -12.22 -15.56 7.42
N GLY A 593 -12.24 -14.37 8.00
CA GLY A 593 -12.22 -14.15 9.44
C GLY A 593 -13.66 -14.14 9.99
N THR A 594 -13.91 -14.79 11.13
CA THR A 594 -15.23 -14.86 11.76
C THR A 594 -15.14 -14.53 13.25
N TRP A 595 -15.83 -13.47 13.66
CA TRP A 595 -16.05 -13.14 15.07
C TRP A 595 -17.32 -13.85 15.56
N THR A 596 -17.23 -14.57 16.67
CA THR A 596 -18.34 -15.30 17.32
C THR A 596 -18.46 -14.86 18.77
N LEU A 597 -19.61 -14.30 19.15
CA LEU A 597 -19.84 -13.81 20.52
C LEU A 597 -19.92 -14.99 21.50
N GLY A 598 -19.32 -14.86 22.68
CA GLY A 598 -19.32 -15.92 23.71
C GLY A 598 -20.65 -16.09 24.47
N GLN A 599 -21.70 -15.38 24.05
CA GLN A 599 -23.03 -15.42 24.64
C GLN A 599 -24.12 -15.20 23.58
N GLN A 600 -25.33 -15.66 23.87
CA GLN A 600 -26.49 -15.40 23.01
C GLN A 600 -27.01 -13.96 23.16
N ILE A 601 -27.61 -13.45 22.09
CA ILE A 601 -28.48 -12.28 22.11
C ILE A 601 -29.83 -12.73 21.54
N ASN A 602 -30.89 -12.52 22.33
CA ASN A 602 -32.28 -12.78 21.95
C ASN A 602 -33.02 -11.45 21.97
N GLY A 603 -32.90 -10.67 20.90
CA GLY A 603 -33.35 -9.29 20.79
C GLY A 603 -32.43 -8.42 19.94
N TRP A 604 -32.68 -7.11 19.96
CA TRP A 604 -32.00 -6.15 19.12
C TRP A 604 -30.60 -5.80 19.63
N ALA A 605 -29.63 -5.74 18.70
CA ALA A 605 -28.30 -5.21 18.98
C ALA A 605 -27.76 -4.42 17.77
N ARG A 606 -26.94 -3.40 18.06
CA ARG A 606 -26.07 -2.77 17.06
C ARG A 606 -24.77 -3.55 16.95
N VAL A 607 -24.32 -3.75 15.73
CA VAL A 607 -23.00 -4.33 15.40
C VAL A 607 -22.09 -3.20 14.94
N MET A 608 -20.91 -3.10 15.55
CA MET A 608 -19.87 -2.13 15.19
C MET A 608 -18.59 -2.87 14.82
N VAL A 609 -17.80 -2.32 13.90
CA VAL A 609 -16.46 -2.81 13.55
C VAL A 609 -15.43 -1.73 13.84
N HIS A 610 -14.27 -2.11 14.37
CA HIS A 610 -13.10 -1.24 14.44
C HIS A 610 -12.36 -1.28 13.11
N LEU A 611 -12.01 -0.10 12.59
CA LEU A 611 -11.12 0.04 11.44
C LEU A 611 -9.78 0.60 11.94
N PRO A 612 -8.64 -0.06 11.65
CA PRO A 612 -7.33 0.48 11.97
C PRO A 612 -7.01 1.70 11.10
N ASP A 613 -5.97 2.45 11.49
CA ASP A 613 -5.52 3.65 10.76
C ASP A 613 -4.73 3.36 9.48
N HIS A 614 -4.23 2.14 9.30
CA HIS A 614 -3.49 1.68 8.12
C HIS A 614 -3.78 0.19 7.82
N GLY A 615 -3.27 -0.32 6.69
CA GLY A 615 -3.46 -1.73 6.30
C GLY A 615 -4.89 -2.10 5.91
N ALA A 616 -5.76 -1.11 5.69
CA ALA A 616 -7.19 -1.27 5.45
C ALA A 616 -7.62 -0.33 4.32
N HIS A 617 -7.70 -0.83 3.09
CA HIS A 617 -7.77 0.00 1.88
C HIS A 617 -9.02 -0.25 1.02
N THR A 618 -9.57 -1.46 1.03
CA THR A 618 -10.72 -1.82 0.18
C THR A 618 -11.94 -0.92 0.41
N GLN A 619 -12.59 -0.58 -0.70
CA GLN A 619 -13.83 0.20 -0.71
C GLN A 619 -15.08 -0.70 -0.65
N GLN A 620 -14.88 -2.02 -0.59
CA GLN A 620 -15.92 -3.05 -0.75
C GLN A 620 -15.84 -4.17 0.30
N ALA A 621 -15.32 -3.90 1.51
CA ALA A 621 -15.30 -4.91 2.57
C ALA A 621 -16.72 -5.43 2.86
N LYS A 622 -16.94 -6.71 2.56
CA LYS A 622 -18.25 -7.37 2.67
C LYS A 622 -18.35 -8.08 4.01
N TYR A 623 -19.06 -7.47 4.95
CA TYR A 623 -19.43 -8.09 6.21
C TYR A 623 -20.74 -8.86 6.06
N GLU A 624 -20.80 -10.08 6.55
CA GLU A 624 -22.03 -10.86 6.64
C GLU A 624 -22.37 -11.13 8.11
N ILE A 625 -23.62 -10.90 8.49
CA ILE A 625 -24.09 -10.91 9.88
C ILE A 625 -25.04 -12.09 10.08
N ASN A 626 -24.59 -13.13 10.79
CA ASN A 626 -25.44 -14.24 11.20
C ASN A 626 -26.25 -13.82 12.44
N VAL A 627 -27.57 -13.67 12.25
CA VAL A 627 -28.50 -13.26 13.32
C VAL A 627 -28.97 -14.42 14.21
N GLY A 628 -28.49 -15.64 13.97
CA GLY A 628 -28.86 -16.86 14.73
C GLY A 628 -29.55 -17.93 13.88
N ASN A 629 -29.81 -17.66 12.59
CA ASN A 629 -30.41 -18.58 11.62
C ASN A 629 -29.40 -19.25 10.67
N GLY A 630 -28.10 -18.98 10.84
CA GLY A 630 -27.04 -19.46 9.96
C GLY A 630 -26.78 -18.53 8.76
N TRP A 631 -25.77 -18.89 7.97
CA TRP A 631 -25.28 -18.03 6.88
C TRP A 631 -26.22 -17.88 5.67
N GLY A 632 -27.21 -18.76 5.53
CA GLY A 632 -28.17 -18.73 4.42
C GLY A 632 -29.13 -17.55 4.55
N GLY A 633 -28.97 -16.53 3.70
CA GLY A 633 -29.79 -15.32 3.76
C GLY A 633 -29.41 -14.35 4.89
N SER A 634 -28.22 -14.49 5.49
CA SER A 634 -27.67 -13.50 6.43
C SER A 634 -27.61 -12.10 5.80
N PRO A 635 -28.03 -11.03 6.52
CA PRO A 635 -27.77 -9.66 6.10
C PRO A 635 -26.30 -9.42 5.75
N THR A 636 -26.07 -8.63 4.70
CA THR A 636 -24.74 -8.20 4.25
C THR A 636 -24.62 -6.69 4.42
N ARG A 637 -23.45 -6.21 4.84
CA ARG A 637 -23.09 -4.78 4.85
C ARG A 637 -21.78 -4.60 4.09
N TYR A 638 -21.76 -3.64 3.16
CA TYR A 638 -20.52 -3.18 2.51
C TYR A 638 -20.05 -1.88 3.14
N LEU A 639 -18.73 -1.77 3.32
CA LEU A 639 -18.07 -0.61 3.92
C LEU A 639 -16.73 -0.34 3.23
N SER A 640 -16.37 0.94 3.08
CA SER A 640 -14.98 1.32 2.80
C SER A 640 -14.16 1.28 4.09
N GLN A 641 -13.06 0.53 4.11
CA GLN A 641 -12.19 0.45 5.29
C GLN A 641 -11.15 1.58 5.35
N GLY A 642 -10.97 2.36 4.27
CA GLY A 642 -9.95 3.40 4.12
C GLY A 642 -10.12 4.66 4.99
N ARG A 643 -10.52 4.51 6.26
CA ARG A 643 -10.80 5.60 7.21
C ARG A 643 -9.57 6.44 7.56
N ARG A 644 -8.38 5.86 7.39
CA ARG A 644 -7.05 6.42 7.77
C ARG A 644 -6.96 6.88 9.24
N LYS A 645 -7.76 6.28 10.12
CA LYS A 645 -7.73 6.49 11.58
C LYS A 645 -8.40 5.34 12.31
N ASN A 646 -7.90 5.02 13.51
CA ASN A 646 -8.53 4.09 14.44
C ASN A 646 -9.95 4.57 14.79
N ALA A 647 -10.99 3.85 14.35
CA ALA A 647 -12.38 4.26 14.51
C ALA A 647 -13.37 3.10 14.53
N TRP A 648 -14.39 3.22 15.38
CA TRP A 648 -15.57 2.36 15.37
C TRP A 648 -16.61 2.84 14.36
N VAL A 649 -17.16 1.92 13.56
CA VAL A 649 -18.17 2.19 12.53
C VAL A 649 -19.33 1.21 12.65
N SER A 650 -20.57 1.70 12.52
CA SER A 650 -21.76 0.83 12.52
C SER A 650 -21.81 -0.05 11.27
N LEU A 651 -21.95 -1.36 11.47
CA LEU A 651 -22.39 -2.27 10.41
C LEU A 651 -23.91 -2.29 10.28
N GLY A 652 -24.64 -1.90 11.34
CA GLY A 652 -26.10 -1.82 11.37
C GLY A 652 -26.70 -2.36 12.66
N VAL A 653 -28.04 -2.41 12.70
CA VAL A 653 -28.82 -2.93 13.82
C VAL A 653 -29.64 -4.13 13.36
N TYR A 654 -29.65 -5.20 14.15
CA TYR A 654 -30.28 -6.47 13.80
C TYR A 654 -30.94 -7.11 15.02
N ASN A 655 -32.00 -7.89 14.77
CA ASN A 655 -32.66 -8.70 15.77
C ASN A 655 -32.04 -10.10 15.81
N PHE A 656 -31.33 -10.42 16.88
CA PHE A 656 -30.66 -11.70 17.07
C PHE A 656 -31.56 -12.71 17.80
N THR A 657 -31.45 -13.99 17.45
CA THR A 657 -32.22 -15.11 18.03
C THR A 657 -31.34 -16.28 18.46
N GLY A 658 -30.08 -16.00 18.79
CA GLY A 658 -29.07 -17.03 19.05
C GLY A 658 -27.71 -16.42 19.35
N THR A 659 -26.63 -17.10 18.97
CA THR A 659 -25.26 -16.60 19.11
C THR A 659 -24.90 -15.70 17.92
N PRO A 660 -24.65 -14.39 18.11
CA PRO A 660 -24.22 -13.50 17.04
C PRO A 660 -22.88 -13.94 16.42
N GLN A 661 -22.79 -13.89 15.10
CA GLN A 661 -21.52 -13.99 14.38
C GLN A 661 -21.45 -12.95 13.27
N VAL A 662 -20.23 -12.46 13.00
CA VAL A 662 -19.91 -11.62 11.85
C VAL A 662 -18.77 -12.31 11.10
N ARG A 663 -18.81 -12.34 9.77
CA ARG A 663 -17.67 -12.77 8.94
C ARG A 663 -17.29 -11.71 7.92
N LEU A 664 -16.00 -11.66 7.61
CA LEU A 664 -15.39 -10.87 6.55
C LEU A 664 -14.47 -11.80 5.74
N SER A 665 -14.32 -11.56 4.44
CA SER A 665 -13.42 -12.32 3.57
C SER A 665 -12.55 -11.37 2.76
N ASN A 666 -11.36 -11.83 2.38
CA ASN A 666 -10.53 -11.15 1.38
C ASN A 666 -11.06 -11.27 -0.05
N GLN A 667 -12.18 -11.97 -0.28
CA GLN A 667 -12.84 -11.98 -1.57
C GLN A 667 -13.79 -10.78 -1.75
N THR A 668 -13.40 -9.85 -2.62
CA THR A 668 -14.14 -8.61 -2.93
C THR A 668 -14.23 -8.41 -4.45
N ARG A 669 -15.12 -7.52 -4.94
CA ARG A 669 -15.26 -7.29 -6.40
C ARG A 669 -14.19 -6.32 -6.93
N ASP A 670 -13.58 -5.53 -6.06
CA ASP A 670 -12.43 -4.65 -6.32
C ASP A 670 -11.06 -5.35 -6.20
N GLY A 671 -11.03 -6.66 -5.87
CA GLY A 671 -9.81 -7.38 -5.49
C GLY A 671 -8.86 -7.77 -6.63
N PHE A 672 -7.86 -6.92 -6.90
CA PHE A 672 -6.76 -7.18 -7.84
C PHE A 672 -5.43 -7.57 -7.15
N ALA A 673 -5.46 -7.88 -5.85
CA ALA A 673 -4.28 -8.02 -4.98
C ALA A 673 -3.50 -6.71 -4.73
N GLU A 674 -4.12 -5.56 -5.00
CA GLU A 674 -3.54 -4.23 -4.81
C GLU A 674 -4.10 -3.49 -3.58
N GLU A 675 -5.35 -3.79 -3.18
CA GLU A 675 -5.99 -3.20 -1.98
C GLU A 675 -5.98 -4.21 -0.83
N ASP A 676 -5.79 -3.75 0.41
CA ASP A 676 -5.86 -4.58 1.61
C ASP A 676 -7.25 -4.60 2.24
N VAL A 677 -7.58 -5.73 2.87
CA VAL A 677 -8.70 -5.90 3.80
C VAL A 677 -8.18 -6.18 5.21
N ALA A 678 -8.64 -5.42 6.20
CA ALA A 678 -8.24 -5.57 7.60
C ALA A 678 -9.29 -6.29 8.45
N TYR A 679 -8.82 -6.96 9.51
CA TYR A 679 -9.59 -7.67 10.52
C TYR A 679 -9.06 -7.25 11.90
N ASP A 680 -9.89 -6.53 12.62
CA ASP A 680 -9.64 -5.98 13.97
C ASP A 680 -10.87 -6.38 14.84
N ALA A 681 -11.27 -5.59 15.82
CA ALA A 681 -12.35 -5.93 16.73
C ALA A 681 -13.78 -5.70 16.17
N ILE A 682 -14.74 -6.51 16.64
CA ILE A 682 -16.19 -6.31 16.46
C ILE A 682 -16.82 -6.04 17.82
N ALA A 683 -17.79 -5.14 17.92
CA ALA A 683 -18.53 -4.87 19.15
C ALA A 683 -20.05 -5.01 18.97
N PHE A 684 -20.71 -5.54 20.01
CA PHE A 684 -22.17 -5.65 20.08
C PHE A 684 -22.72 -4.78 21.21
N GLN A 685 -23.53 -3.78 20.87
CA GLN A 685 -24.31 -3.00 21.82
C GLN A 685 -25.72 -3.58 21.88
N LYS A 686 -26.10 -4.19 23.02
CA LYS A 686 -27.47 -4.63 23.26
C LYS A 686 -28.40 -3.41 23.33
N LEU A 687 -29.53 -3.47 22.64
CA LEU A 687 -30.52 -2.39 22.57
C LEU A 687 -31.79 -2.79 23.36
N PRO A 688 -32.52 -1.82 23.94
CA PRO A 688 -33.77 -2.10 24.67
C PRO A 688 -34.91 -2.59 23.76
N GLY A 689 -34.77 -2.45 22.44
CA GLY A 689 -35.72 -2.87 21.42
C GLY A 689 -35.24 -2.45 20.04
N LYS A 690 -36.10 -2.58 19.03
CA LYS A 690 -35.82 -2.04 17.68
C LYS A 690 -35.63 -0.52 17.76
N PRO A 691 -34.55 0.07 17.18
CA PRO A 691 -34.46 1.51 17.03
C PRO A 691 -35.68 2.08 16.33
N ARG A 692 -36.29 3.12 16.91
CA ARG A 692 -37.49 3.78 16.38
C ARG A 692 -37.25 4.33 14.97
N HIS A 693 -36.01 4.69 14.65
CA HIS A 693 -35.60 5.18 13.35
C HIS A 693 -34.41 4.41 12.80
N ILE A 694 -34.62 3.65 11.72
CA ILE A 694 -33.53 3.04 10.93
C ILE A 694 -33.51 3.79 9.60
N VAL A 695 -32.56 4.71 9.47
CA VAL A 695 -32.52 5.70 8.39
C VAL A 695 -31.44 5.34 7.38
N ALA A 696 -31.79 5.37 6.09
CA ALA A 696 -30.85 5.22 4.99
C ALA A 696 -30.75 6.53 4.19
N ALA A 697 -29.58 7.16 4.20
CA ALA A 697 -29.28 8.34 3.41
C ALA A 697 -28.54 7.93 2.13
N LEU A 698 -29.29 7.94 1.02
CA LEU A 698 -28.85 7.63 -0.34
C LEU A 698 -28.77 8.93 -1.16
N GLY A 699 -28.38 8.84 -2.42
CA GLY A 699 -28.45 9.92 -3.39
C GLY A 699 -27.10 10.41 -3.87
N ASP A 700 -27.12 11.61 -4.43
CA ASP A 700 -25.98 12.25 -5.07
C ASP A 700 -25.25 13.26 -4.17
N SER A 701 -24.52 14.20 -4.78
CA SER A 701 -23.69 15.22 -4.15
C SER A 701 -24.44 16.09 -3.16
N TYR A 702 -25.72 16.41 -3.43
CA TYR A 702 -26.57 17.19 -2.54
C TYR A 702 -26.88 16.44 -1.24
N SER A 703 -27.05 15.11 -1.30
CA SER A 703 -27.24 14.26 -0.12
C SER A 703 -25.92 13.87 0.55
N ALA A 704 -24.83 13.74 -0.21
CA ALA A 704 -23.48 13.54 0.32
C ALA A 704 -22.98 14.77 1.10
N GLY A 705 -23.42 15.97 0.75
CA GLY A 705 -22.98 17.23 1.37
C GLY A 705 -21.72 17.81 0.73
N GLU A 706 -21.52 17.56 -0.57
CA GLU A 706 -20.56 18.30 -1.40
C GLU A 706 -20.78 19.82 -1.22
N GLY A 707 -19.70 20.59 -1.09
CA GLY A 707 -19.76 22.03 -0.82
C GLY A 707 -19.94 22.42 0.65
N ALA A 708 -20.19 21.48 1.56
CA ALA A 708 -20.32 21.76 2.99
C ALA A 708 -19.01 21.52 3.80
N GLY A 709 -17.93 21.08 3.15
CA GLY A 709 -16.63 20.81 3.76
C GLY A 709 -16.65 19.66 4.78
N ASP A 710 -15.52 19.43 5.47
CA ASP A 710 -15.37 18.40 6.52
C ASP A 710 -15.81 16.98 6.04
N TYR A 711 -15.22 16.52 4.93
CA TYR A 711 -15.51 15.21 4.35
C TYR A 711 -14.90 14.05 5.14
N TYR A 712 -15.53 12.89 5.08
CA TYR A 712 -14.95 11.66 5.61
C TYR A 712 -13.75 11.22 4.73
N PRO A 713 -12.55 11.00 5.32
CA PRO A 713 -11.34 10.66 4.55
C PRO A 713 -11.52 9.48 3.61
N GLU A 714 -12.27 8.45 4.00
CA GLU A 714 -12.51 7.27 3.16
C GLU A 714 -13.35 7.55 1.90
N SER A 715 -13.92 8.75 1.79
CA SER A 715 -14.77 9.21 0.67
C SER A 715 -14.19 10.41 -0.09
N ASP A 716 -13.04 10.92 0.32
CA ASP A 716 -12.37 12.11 -0.22
C ASP A 716 -10.86 11.83 -0.31
N ALA A 717 -10.47 10.93 -1.21
CA ALA A 717 -9.15 10.30 -1.19
C ALA A 717 -8.66 9.78 -2.56
N ASN A 718 -7.34 9.80 -2.72
CA ASN A 718 -6.56 9.15 -3.77
C ASN A 718 -6.81 9.70 -5.19
N HIS A 719 -6.73 11.03 -5.39
CA HIS A 719 -6.74 11.62 -6.73
C HIS A 719 -5.74 10.94 -7.66
N GLY A 720 -6.09 10.80 -8.94
CA GLY A 720 -5.18 10.33 -9.98
C GLY A 720 -4.85 8.83 -9.90
N ALA A 721 -5.38 8.11 -8.93
CA ALA A 721 -5.07 6.71 -8.66
C ALA A 721 -6.25 5.77 -8.95
N PRO A 722 -5.99 4.48 -9.23
CA PRO A 722 -7.02 3.44 -9.36
C PRO A 722 -8.05 3.31 -8.22
N ARG A 723 -7.70 3.84 -7.05
CA ARG A 723 -8.45 3.83 -5.78
C ARG A 723 -9.10 5.18 -5.44
N TRP A 724 -9.28 6.06 -6.42
CA TRP A 724 -9.91 7.37 -6.23
C TRP A 724 -11.32 7.23 -5.66
N ASN A 725 -11.54 7.79 -4.46
CA ASN A 725 -12.86 7.98 -3.88
C ASN A 725 -13.20 9.47 -3.80
N ALA A 726 -14.26 9.84 -4.52
CA ALA A 726 -14.82 11.17 -4.52
C ALA A 726 -16.33 11.15 -4.22
N CYS A 727 -16.81 10.17 -3.45
CA CYS A 727 -18.18 10.20 -2.93
C CYS A 727 -18.43 11.40 -1.99
N ARG A 728 -17.36 11.96 -1.37
CA ARG A 728 -17.32 13.22 -0.61
C ARG A 728 -18.51 13.40 0.33
N ARG A 729 -18.69 12.42 1.22
CA ARG A 729 -19.69 12.45 2.27
C ARG A 729 -19.20 13.36 3.40
N SER A 730 -19.95 14.42 3.69
CA SER A 730 -19.62 15.42 4.71
C SER A 730 -20.24 15.09 6.07
N VAL A 731 -19.56 15.43 7.16
CA VAL A 731 -20.20 15.45 8.51
C VAL A 731 -21.34 16.48 8.58
N ASN A 732 -21.28 17.52 7.74
CA ASN A 732 -22.23 18.63 7.64
C ASN A 732 -23.40 18.35 6.67
N ALA A 733 -23.46 17.17 6.05
CA ALA A 733 -24.51 16.81 5.09
C ALA A 733 -25.92 16.95 5.70
N TRP A 734 -26.90 17.38 4.90
CA TRP A 734 -28.26 17.62 5.40
C TRP A 734 -28.94 16.39 6.02
N PRO A 735 -28.73 15.12 5.56
CA PRO A 735 -29.33 13.96 6.21
C PRO A 735 -28.77 13.71 7.62
N ARG A 736 -27.57 14.24 7.94
CA ARG A 736 -27.00 14.22 9.29
C ARG A 736 -27.50 15.38 10.16
N LYS A 737 -27.81 16.53 9.54
CA LYS A 737 -28.32 17.71 10.25
C LYS A 737 -29.82 17.67 10.57
N MET A 738 -30.62 16.90 9.83
CA MET A 738 -32.06 16.82 10.08
C MET A 738 -32.38 16.24 11.47
N THR A 739 -33.51 16.66 12.04
CA THR A 739 -34.03 16.13 13.31
C THR A 739 -35.31 15.34 13.05
N LEU A 740 -35.48 14.23 13.75
CA LEU A 740 -36.69 13.41 13.67
C LEU A 740 -37.69 13.90 14.73
N SER A 741 -39.00 13.69 14.51
CA SER A 741 -40.08 14.46 15.16
C SER A 741 -40.10 14.47 16.70
N GLU A 742 -39.47 13.48 17.34
CA GLU A 742 -39.38 13.29 18.78
C GLU A 742 -37.96 13.56 19.33
N THR A 743 -36.96 13.63 18.45
CA THR A 743 -35.57 13.84 18.81
C THR A 743 -35.19 15.31 18.63
N LYS A 744 -34.88 16.02 19.73
CA LYS A 744 -34.41 17.42 19.66
C LYS A 744 -32.95 17.57 19.19
N SER A 745 -32.27 16.48 18.86
CA SER A 745 -30.86 16.44 18.43
C SER A 745 -30.75 16.04 16.95
N PRO A 746 -29.74 16.54 16.21
CA PRO A 746 -29.47 16.11 14.83
C PRO A 746 -29.23 14.60 14.73
N LEU A 747 -29.71 13.98 13.65
CA LEU A 747 -29.59 12.54 13.42
C LEU A 747 -28.13 12.06 13.41
N GLY A 748 -27.22 12.84 12.83
CA GLY A 748 -25.79 12.53 12.79
C GLY A 748 -25.17 12.48 14.19
N ALA A 749 -25.49 13.45 15.05
CA ALA A 749 -25.01 13.47 16.43
C ALA A 749 -25.52 12.25 17.23
N LEU A 750 -26.80 11.90 17.08
CA LEU A 750 -27.37 10.71 17.72
C LEU A 750 -26.74 9.40 17.23
N ALA A 751 -26.36 9.33 15.95
CA ALA A 751 -25.65 8.17 15.39
C ALA A 751 -24.22 8.07 15.93
N ASP A 752 -23.49 9.19 15.98
CA ASP A 752 -22.12 9.26 16.49
C ASP A 752 -22.06 8.97 18.02
N ASP A 753 -23.10 9.37 18.78
CA ASP A 753 -23.29 9.07 20.20
C ASP A 753 -23.80 7.64 20.48
N TRP A 754 -23.89 6.77 19.45
CA TRP A 754 -24.40 5.40 19.54
C TRP A 754 -25.81 5.27 20.16
N SER A 755 -26.67 6.26 19.94
CA SER A 755 -28.00 6.34 20.53
C SER A 755 -28.83 5.07 20.25
N PRO A 756 -29.59 4.54 21.24
CA PRO A 756 -30.36 3.32 21.05
C PRO A 756 -31.65 3.51 20.21
N VAL A 757 -32.02 4.75 19.89
CA VAL A 757 -33.28 5.07 19.17
C VAL A 757 -33.11 5.33 17.67
N VAL A 758 -31.88 5.55 17.18
CA VAL A 758 -31.60 5.78 15.74
C VAL A 758 -30.54 4.82 15.20
N GLU A 759 -30.59 4.52 13.91
CA GLU A 759 -29.48 3.97 13.13
C GLU A 759 -29.36 4.76 11.82
N LEU A 760 -28.14 5.02 11.33
CA LEU A 760 -27.90 5.78 10.11
C LEU A 760 -26.96 5.04 9.16
N GLY A 761 -27.51 4.51 8.08
CA GLY A 761 -26.74 4.06 6.91
C GLY A 761 -26.54 5.21 5.92
N PHE A 762 -25.34 5.78 5.85
CA PHE A 762 -25.04 6.90 4.94
C PHE A 762 -24.17 6.44 3.77
N VAL A 763 -24.74 6.43 2.56
CA VAL A 763 -24.13 5.87 1.33
C VAL A 763 -24.37 6.75 0.09
N ALA A 764 -24.82 7.98 0.26
CA ALA A 764 -24.84 8.96 -0.81
C ALA A 764 -23.42 9.16 -1.39
N CYS A 765 -23.32 9.52 -2.66
CA CYS A 765 -22.06 9.65 -3.37
C CYS A 765 -22.12 10.80 -4.37
N SER A 766 -21.22 11.77 -4.24
CA SER A 766 -21.14 12.92 -5.14
C SER A 766 -20.92 12.50 -6.59
N GLY A 767 -21.65 13.11 -7.53
CA GLY A 767 -21.71 12.71 -8.95
C GLY A 767 -22.66 11.55 -9.28
N ALA A 768 -23.32 10.91 -8.30
CA ALA A 768 -24.17 9.75 -8.56
C ALA A 768 -25.36 10.04 -9.48
N GLN A 769 -25.59 9.12 -10.40
CA GLN A 769 -26.78 8.99 -11.26
C GLN A 769 -27.64 7.83 -10.76
N ASN A 770 -28.88 7.72 -11.25
CA ASN A 770 -29.80 6.64 -10.88
C ASN A 770 -29.21 5.21 -11.06
N HIS A 771 -28.32 5.02 -12.04
CA HIS A 771 -27.67 3.72 -12.27
C HIS A 771 -26.59 3.39 -11.22
N ASN A 772 -25.91 4.39 -10.64
CA ASN A 772 -24.98 4.19 -9.53
C ASN A 772 -25.73 3.78 -8.25
N VAL A 773 -26.94 4.32 -8.06
CA VAL A 773 -27.81 3.96 -6.93
C VAL A 773 -28.27 2.50 -7.05
N THR A 774 -28.68 2.05 -8.23
CA THR A 774 -29.39 0.77 -8.44
C THR A 774 -28.50 -0.38 -8.91
N ALA A 775 -28.20 -0.47 -10.22
CA ALA A 775 -27.59 -1.64 -10.84
C ALA A 775 -26.66 -1.25 -11.99
N TRP A 776 -25.40 -0.95 -11.66
CA TRP A 776 -24.34 -0.72 -12.63
C TRP A 776 -22.97 -1.07 -12.05
N THR A 777 -22.11 -1.67 -12.87
CA THR A 777 -20.71 -1.94 -12.53
C THR A 777 -19.83 -1.12 -13.49
N PRO A 778 -19.09 -0.11 -12.99
CA PRO A 778 -18.21 0.69 -13.83
C PRO A 778 -17.11 -0.14 -14.49
N ARG A 779 -16.62 0.32 -15.64
CA ARG A 779 -15.46 -0.29 -16.30
C ARG A 779 -14.19 -0.23 -15.43
N SER A 780 -14.07 0.78 -14.56
CA SER A 780 -12.96 0.91 -13.58
C SER A 780 -12.82 -0.29 -12.63
N TRP A 781 -13.85 -1.10 -12.41
CA TRP A 781 -13.76 -2.34 -11.62
C TRP A 781 -13.12 -3.51 -12.38
N GLY A 782 -13.14 -3.46 -13.71
CA GLY A 782 -12.41 -4.39 -14.59
C GLY A 782 -11.02 -3.89 -14.93
N PHE A 783 -10.85 -2.56 -15.01
CA PHE A 783 -9.65 -1.89 -15.49
C PHE A 783 -9.29 -0.74 -14.53
N PRO A 784 -8.46 -0.99 -13.49
CA PRO A 784 -8.18 0.00 -12.44
C PRO A 784 -7.54 1.29 -12.97
N SER A 785 -6.81 1.22 -14.10
CA SER A 785 -6.26 2.38 -14.82
C SER A 785 -7.32 3.30 -15.45
N GLU A 786 -8.58 2.85 -15.57
CA GLU A 786 -9.71 3.63 -16.10
C GLU A 786 -10.58 4.21 -14.97
N TYR A 787 -9.98 4.57 -13.84
CA TYR A 787 -10.68 5.02 -12.62
C TYR A 787 -11.67 6.18 -12.85
N GLU A 788 -11.35 7.11 -13.75
CA GLU A 788 -12.25 8.22 -14.16
C GLU A 788 -13.62 7.73 -14.69
N THR A 789 -13.70 6.50 -15.21
CA THR A 789 -14.96 5.90 -15.66
C THR A 789 -15.90 5.49 -14.52
N GLY A 790 -15.49 5.66 -13.26
CA GLY A 790 -16.25 5.35 -12.05
C GLY A 790 -17.01 6.51 -11.43
N GLU A 791 -17.10 7.69 -12.08
CA GLU A 791 -17.80 8.88 -11.55
C GLU A 791 -19.17 8.54 -10.95
N GLY A 792 -19.47 9.10 -9.77
CA GLY A 792 -20.72 8.87 -9.05
C GLY A 792 -20.84 7.54 -8.30
N GLN A 793 -19.79 6.71 -8.33
CA GLN A 793 -19.75 5.45 -7.58
C GLN A 793 -18.36 5.10 -7.01
N PHE A 794 -17.28 5.51 -7.68
CA PHE A 794 -15.90 5.48 -7.19
C PHE A 794 -15.48 4.18 -6.49
N ARG A 795 -15.70 3.03 -7.13
CA ARG A 795 -15.43 1.68 -6.60
C ARG A 795 -16.20 1.28 -5.32
N GLU A 796 -17.09 2.11 -4.77
CA GLU A 796 -18.10 1.66 -3.80
C GLU A 796 -19.19 0.82 -4.50
N VAL A 797 -19.81 -0.12 -3.78
CA VAL A 797 -20.95 -0.89 -4.34
C VAL A 797 -22.17 0.01 -4.58
N ASN A 798 -23.08 -0.42 -5.45
CA ASN A 798 -24.33 0.32 -5.70
C ASN A 798 -25.08 0.57 -4.39
N GLN A 799 -25.64 1.77 -4.23
CA GLN A 799 -26.12 2.24 -2.93
C GLN A 799 -27.23 1.34 -2.34
N VAL A 800 -28.10 0.78 -3.19
CA VAL A 800 -29.15 -0.17 -2.77
C VAL A 800 -28.62 -1.57 -2.41
N ASP A 801 -27.39 -1.89 -2.78
CA ASP A 801 -26.71 -3.16 -2.46
C ASP A 801 -25.74 -3.05 -1.26
N SER A 802 -25.51 -1.83 -0.76
CA SER A 802 -24.60 -1.54 0.36
C SER A 802 -25.00 -2.13 1.71
N GLY A 803 -26.23 -2.66 1.84
CA GLY A 803 -26.77 -3.24 3.08
C GLY A 803 -27.54 -2.27 4.00
N VAL A 804 -27.68 -0.99 3.63
CA VAL A 804 -28.46 -0.01 4.43
C VAL A 804 -29.98 -0.17 4.29
N LEU A 805 -30.45 -0.86 3.25
CA LEU A 805 -31.86 -1.10 2.96
C LEU A 805 -32.24 -2.53 3.34
N ASN A 806 -33.27 -2.67 4.17
CA ASN A 806 -33.93 -3.93 4.48
C ASN A 806 -35.38 -3.68 4.91
N ASP A 807 -36.15 -4.74 5.17
CA ASP A 807 -37.55 -4.63 5.62
C ASP A 807 -37.70 -3.93 6.99
N ASP A 808 -36.61 -3.72 7.74
CA ASP A 808 -36.62 -2.99 9.00
C ASP A 808 -36.34 -1.48 8.87
N THR A 809 -35.77 -1.01 7.75
CA THR A 809 -35.58 0.40 7.43
C THR A 809 -36.89 1.18 7.56
N THR A 810 -36.87 2.31 8.28
CA THR A 810 -38.06 3.13 8.57
C THR A 810 -38.15 4.39 7.71
N LEU A 811 -37.01 4.92 7.27
CA LEU A 811 -36.90 6.13 6.47
C LEU A 811 -35.76 6.00 5.46
N VAL A 812 -36.02 6.34 4.20
CA VAL A 812 -35.01 6.53 3.16
C VAL A 812 -35.08 7.98 2.69
N THR A 813 -33.95 8.67 2.70
CA THR A 813 -33.82 10.06 2.21
C THR A 813 -32.84 10.10 1.05
N LEU A 814 -33.20 10.78 -0.05
CA LEU A 814 -32.30 10.96 -1.19
C LEU A 814 -32.59 12.20 -2.04
N THR A 815 -31.54 12.74 -2.65
CA THR A 815 -31.54 13.55 -3.88
C THR A 815 -30.97 12.68 -5.00
N ILE A 816 -31.64 12.60 -6.15
CA ILE A 816 -31.10 11.89 -7.32
C ILE A 816 -31.67 12.45 -8.63
N GLY A 817 -31.03 12.17 -9.75
CA GLY A 817 -31.47 12.56 -11.10
C GLY A 817 -30.83 13.84 -11.65
N GLY A 818 -30.14 14.66 -10.85
CA GLY A 818 -29.46 15.88 -11.35
C GLY A 818 -28.29 15.55 -12.29
N ASN A 819 -27.55 14.48 -11.98
CA ASN A 819 -26.39 14.04 -12.76
C ASN A 819 -26.75 13.14 -13.94
N ASP A 820 -28.00 12.67 -14.08
CA ASP A 820 -28.39 11.72 -15.13
C ASP A 820 -28.06 12.31 -16.52
N ARG A 821 -27.36 11.54 -17.36
CA ARG A 821 -26.81 11.99 -18.66
C ARG A 821 -25.85 13.21 -18.59
N GLY A 822 -25.35 13.55 -17.39
CA GLY A 822 -24.57 14.76 -17.12
C GLY A 822 -25.38 16.05 -17.28
N THR A 823 -26.71 16.00 -17.14
CA THR A 823 -27.63 17.07 -17.59
C THR A 823 -27.34 18.43 -16.95
N PHE A 824 -27.50 18.57 -15.63
CA PHE A 824 -27.32 19.86 -14.97
C PHE A 824 -25.86 20.31 -14.95
N THR A 825 -24.91 19.37 -14.86
CA THR A 825 -23.48 19.65 -14.99
C THR A 825 -23.15 20.28 -16.35
N ASN A 826 -23.64 19.71 -17.45
CA ASN A 826 -23.39 20.23 -18.79
C ASN A 826 -24.14 21.55 -19.05
N ALA A 827 -25.35 21.73 -18.52
CA ALA A 827 -26.07 23.00 -18.60
C ALA A 827 -25.31 24.14 -17.87
N LEU A 828 -24.74 23.86 -16.69
CA LEU A 828 -23.86 24.80 -16.00
C LEU A 828 -22.58 25.07 -16.80
N ILE A 829 -21.94 24.04 -17.38
CA ILE A 829 -20.73 24.17 -18.22
C ILE A 829 -20.98 25.07 -19.43
N ASP A 830 -22.10 24.87 -20.14
CA ASP A 830 -22.51 25.74 -21.25
C ASP A 830 -22.61 27.21 -20.80
N CYS A 831 -23.25 27.46 -19.64
CA CYS A 831 -23.50 28.80 -19.12
C CYS A 831 -22.30 29.49 -18.45
N VAL A 832 -21.24 28.77 -18.10
CA VAL A 832 -19.96 29.38 -17.65
C VAL A 832 -18.93 29.55 -18.79
N THR A 833 -19.25 29.04 -19.99
CA THR A 833 -18.40 29.14 -21.19
C THR A 833 -18.77 30.40 -21.98
N PRO A 834 -17.81 31.10 -22.63
CA PRO A 834 -18.12 32.32 -23.39
C PRO A 834 -19.16 32.11 -24.51
N GLY A 835 -20.34 32.71 -24.32
CA GLY A 835 -21.49 32.66 -25.23
C GLY A 835 -22.75 33.10 -24.50
N ASP A 836 -23.88 33.16 -25.21
CA ASP A 836 -25.20 33.22 -24.58
C ASP A 836 -25.74 31.78 -24.53
N CYS A 837 -25.85 31.21 -23.32
CA CYS A 837 -26.42 29.87 -23.14
C CYS A 837 -27.95 29.89 -22.99
N SER A 838 -28.56 31.07 -22.76
CA SER A 838 -29.96 31.17 -22.34
C SER A 838 -30.92 30.81 -23.47
N ASP A 839 -30.55 31.09 -24.72
CA ASP A 839 -31.29 30.63 -25.90
C ASP A 839 -31.16 29.11 -26.09
N GLY A 840 -32.30 28.43 -26.13
CA GLY A 840 -32.38 26.99 -26.41
C GLY A 840 -32.00 26.04 -25.28
N LEU A 841 -31.53 26.51 -24.10
CA LEU A 841 -31.09 25.65 -22.98
C LEU A 841 -32.13 24.60 -22.59
N MET A 842 -33.37 25.03 -22.38
CA MET A 842 -34.51 24.17 -22.05
C MET A 842 -34.72 23.10 -23.13
N SER A 843 -34.76 23.49 -24.41
CA SER A 843 -34.95 22.57 -25.53
C SER A 843 -33.83 21.52 -25.64
N LYS A 844 -32.59 21.91 -25.31
CA LYS A 844 -31.40 21.04 -25.33
C LYS A 844 -31.43 19.99 -24.23
N TYR A 845 -31.80 20.36 -23.00
CA TYR A 845 -31.64 19.50 -21.82
C TYR A 845 -32.92 18.82 -21.34
N LYS A 846 -34.11 19.35 -21.68
CA LYS A 846 -35.40 18.75 -21.31
C LYS A 846 -35.52 17.24 -21.64
N PRO A 847 -35.10 16.73 -22.81
CA PRO A 847 -35.21 15.30 -23.11
C PRO A 847 -34.41 14.42 -22.15
N ASN A 848 -33.23 14.90 -21.70
CA ASN A 848 -32.40 14.18 -20.74
C ASN A 848 -33.02 14.21 -19.34
N ILE A 849 -33.66 15.33 -18.96
CA ILE A 849 -34.45 15.41 -17.72
C ILE A 849 -35.58 14.38 -17.77
N ASP A 850 -36.36 14.36 -18.85
CA ASP A 850 -37.49 13.43 -19.00
C ASP A 850 -37.07 11.95 -18.87
N GLU A 851 -35.90 11.59 -19.42
CA GLU A 851 -35.29 10.27 -19.20
C GLU A 851 -34.86 10.06 -17.73
N GLY A 852 -34.17 11.04 -17.13
CA GLY A 852 -33.77 11.01 -15.71
C GLY A 852 -34.95 10.88 -14.75
N ILE A 853 -36.12 11.44 -15.06
CA ILE A 853 -37.37 11.24 -14.30
C ILE A 853 -37.86 9.79 -14.40
N SER A 854 -37.72 9.14 -15.57
CA SER A 854 -38.03 7.72 -15.73
C SER A 854 -37.06 6.86 -14.91
N ASN A 855 -35.76 7.13 -14.98
CA ASN A 855 -34.75 6.41 -14.19
C ASN A 855 -34.98 6.58 -12.68
N THR A 856 -35.36 7.80 -12.26
CA THR A 856 -35.70 8.10 -10.85
C THR A 856 -36.92 7.30 -10.39
N ARG A 857 -37.94 7.13 -11.24
CA ARG A 857 -39.12 6.30 -10.95
C ARG A 857 -38.73 4.85 -10.65
N ASP A 858 -37.83 4.27 -11.45
CA ASP A 858 -37.42 2.88 -11.29
C ASP A 858 -36.41 2.68 -10.15
N THR A 859 -35.62 3.71 -9.84
CA THR A 859 -34.83 3.78 -8.61
C THR A 859 -35.70 3.77 -7.36
N LEU A 860 -36.77 4.58 -7.31
CA LEU A 860 -37.70 4.60 -6.18
C LEU A 860 -38.42 3.26 -5.99
N LYS A 861 -38.82 2.57 -7.07
CA LYS A 861 -39.36 1.20 -6.99
C LYS A 861 -38.33 0.23 -6.39
N THR A 862 -37.10 0.27 -6.88
CA THR A 862 -36.01 -0.60 -6.39
C THR A 862 -35.72 -0.39 -4.90
N ILE A 863 -35.79 0.86 -4.44
CA ILE A 863 -35.69 1.20 -3.00
C ILE A 863 -36.90 0.66 -2.23
N ARG A 864 -38.13 0.84 -2.75
CA ARG A 864 -39.37 0.30 -2.16
C ARG A 864 -39.33 -1.21 -2.02
N ASP A 865 -38.81 -1.95 -3.00
CA ASP A 865 -38.76 -3.41 -2.97
C ASP A 865 -37.77 -3.94 -1.92
N LYS A 866 -36.67 -3.22 -1.69
CA LYS A 866 -35.64 -3.54 -0.67
C LYS A 866 -35.97 -3.02 0.74
N ALA A 867 -36.75 -1.95 0.84
CA ALA A 867 -37.13 -1.30 2.09
C ALA A 867 -38.66 -1.10 2.17
N LYS A 868 -39.41 -2.21 2.10
CA LYS A 868 -40.87 -2.21 1.94
C LYS A 868 -41.61 -1.37 2.97
N ASN A 869 -41.11 -1.35 4.20
CA ASN A 869 -41.74 -0.65 5.32
C ASN A 869 -41.39 0.84 5.42
N ALA A 870 -40.32 1.30 4.78
CA ALA A 870 -39.80 2.66 4.95
C ALA A 870 -40.70 3.74 4.35
N GLN A 871 -40.70 4.93 4.96
CA GLN A 871 -41.05 6.15 4.24
C GLN A 871 -39.90 6.50 3.28
N ILE A 872 -40.17 6.79 2.02
CA ILE A 872 -39.16 7.21 1.03
C ILE A 872 -39.40 8.70 0.75
N VAL A 873 -38.37 9.51 0.96
CA VAL A 873 -38.41 10.96 0.82
C VAL A 873 -37.41 11.38 -0.25
N LEU A 874 -37.93 11.61 -1.47
CA LEU A 874 -37.18 12.25 -2.55
C LEU A 874 -37.22 13.77 -2.31
N VAL A 875 -36.06 14.39 -2.16
CA VAL A 875 -35.96 15.85 -2.00
C VAL A 875 -35.52 16.46 -3.33
N GLY A 876 -36.17 17.56 -3.72
CA GLY A 876 -35.83 18.32 -4.92
C GLY A 876 -34.54 19.13 -4.81
N TYR A 877 -34.10 19.67 -5.94
CA TYR A 877 -33.00 20.63 -6.02
C TYR A 877 -33.51 22.06 -5.77
N PRO A 878 -32.64 22.99 -5.34
CA PRO A 878 -33.01 24.35 -5.00
C PRO A 878 -32.66 25.30 -6.15
N GLU A 879 -32.97 26.58 -5.95
CA GLU A 879 -32.53 27.67 -6.83
C GLU A 879 -31.00 27.80 -6.73
N LEU A 880 -30.28 27.58 -7.82
CA LEU A 880 -28.80 27.55 -7.80
C LEU A 880 -28.19 28.94 -7.62
N LEU A 881 -28.85 29.97 -8.17
CA LEU A 881 -28.37 31.35 -8.27
C LEU A 881 -29.51 32.33 -7.95
N SER A 882 -29.14 33.51 -7.46
CA SER A 882 -30.10 34.59 -7.16
C SER A 882 -30.87 35.00 -8.41
N ARG A 883 -32.20 35.00 -8.30
CA ARG A 883 -33.12 35.55 -9.31
C ARG A 883 -33.13 37.08 -9.37
N THR A 884 -32.48 37.76 -8.41
CA THR A 884 -32.59 39.23 -8.26
C THR A 884 -31.25 39.96 -8.27
N LYS A 885 -30.14 39.26 -8.03
CA LYS A 885 -28.80 39.84 -7.92
C LYS A 885 -27.83 39.14 -8.86
N LYS A 886 -27.24 39.89 -9.79
CA LYS A 886 -26.08 39.38 -10.53
C LYS A 886 -24.89 39.24 -9.57
N CYS A 887 -24.26 38.06 -9.60
CA CYS A 887 -22.99 37.79 -8.93
C CYS A 887 -21.93 38.87 -9.17
N THR A 888 -21.44 39.50 -8.09
CA THR A 888 -20.40 40.52 -8.15
C THR A 888 -19.13 39.95 -8.80
N GLY A 889 -18.64 40.61 -9.86
CA GLY A 889 -17.48 40.14 -10.61
C GLY A 889 -17.73 39.01 -11.62
N SER A 890 -18.96 38.45 -11.71
CA SER A 890 -19.27 37.47 -12.74
C SER A 890 -19.25 38.09 -14.13
N TRP A 891 -18.40 37.54 -15.00
CA TRP A 891 -18.34 37.84 -16.43
C TRP A 891 -18.82 36.67 -17.29
N TYR A 892 -19.19 35.55 -16.67
CA TYR A 892 -19.54 34.28 -17.32
C TYR A 892 -21.06 34.00 -17.26
N ILE A 893 -21.70 34.15 -16.09
CA ILE A 893 -23.17 34.06 -15.93
C ILE A 893 -23.75 35.46 -15.68
N GLY A 894 -24.71 35.86 -16.51
CA GLY A 894 -25.59 37.01 -16.31
C GLY A 894 -26.96 36.62 -15.77
N MET A 895 -27.92 37.55 -15.82
CA MET A 895 -29.29 37.28 -15.37
C MET A 895 -30.08 36.35 -16.31
N PRO A 896 -30.01 36.48 -17.66
CA PRO A 896 -30.71 35.55 -18.57
C PRO A 896 -30.24 34.11 -18.43
N GLU A 897 -28.94 33.89 -18.25
CA GLU A 897 -28.35 32.57 -18.06
C GLU A 897 -28.77 31.96 -16.70
N ALA A 898 -28.80 32.78 -15.64
CA ALA A 898 -29.30 32.36 -14.33
C ALA A 898 -30.80 32.02 -14.35
N GLU A 899 -31.62 32.79 -15.07
CA GLU A 899 -33.06 32.55 -15.26
C GLU A 899 -33.30 31.27 -16.07
N ALA A 900 -32.56 31.04 -17.16
CA ALA A 900 -32.66 29.81 -17.96
C ALA A 900 -32.25 28.54 -17.18
N LEU A 901 -31.21 28.63 -16.34
CA LEU A 901 -30.81 27.54 -15.44
C LEU A 901 -31.88 27.26 -14.38
N ASP A 902 -32.47 28.30 -13.78
CA ASP A 902 -33.53 28.18 -12.80
C ASP A 902 -34.81 27.55 -13.39
N ASP A 903 -35.24 27.98 -14.59
CA ASP A 903 -36.36 27.36 -15.30
C ASP A 903 -36.13 25.86 -15.57
N LEU A 904 -34.89 25.46 -15.88
CA LEU A 904 -34.51 24.06 -16.05
C LEU A 904 -34.65 23.26 -14.73
N VAL A 905 -34.24 23.83 -13.60
CA VAL A 905 -34.42 23.23 -12.26
C VAL A 905 -35.90 23.16 -11.87
N ARG A 906 -36.70 24.20 -12.17
CA ARG A 906 -38.15 24.21 -11.95
C ARG A 906 -38.85 23.12 -12.76
N TYR A 907 -38.47 22.95 -14.04
CA TYR A 907 -39.02 21.89 -14.88
C TYR A 907 -38.75 20.50 -14.28
N GLY A 908 -37.49 20.20 -13.95
CA GLY A 908 -37.11 18.92 -13.35
C GLY A 908 -37.81 18.66 -12.01
N SER A 909 -37.87 19.66 -11.13
CA SER A 909 -38.52 19.56 -9.82
C SER A 909 -40.04 19.33 -9.95
N GLY A 910 -40.70 20.05 -10.86
CA GLY A 910 -42.11 19.82 -11.18
C GLY A 910 -42.37 18.42 -11.73
N ALA A 911 -41.50 17.92 -12.60
CA ALA A 911 -41.60 16.57 -13.16
C ALA A 911 -41.35 15.47 -12.11
N GLN A 912 -40.41 15.65 -11.18
CA GLN A 912 -40.20 14.73 -10.04
C GLN A 912 -41.45 14.67 -9.14
N LYS A 913 -42.02 15.83 -8.79
CA LYS A 913 -43.25 15.94 -7.98
C LYS A 913 -44.44 15.23 -8.63
N GLN A 914 -44.64 15.44 -9.94
CA GLN A 914 -45.68 14.75 -10.72
C GLN A 914 -45.43 13.24 -10.78
N MET A 915 -44.18 12.81 -11.02
CA MET A 915 -43.81 11.39 -11.08
C MET A 915 -44.05 10.68 -9.75
N VAL A 916 -43.67 11.27 -8.62
CA VAL A 916 -43.92 10.71 -7.28
C VAL A 916 -45.42 10.64 -7.00
N THR A 917 -46.19 11.68 -7.36
CA THR A 917 -47.66 11.65 -7.24
C THR A 917 -48.26 10.50 -8.08
N ALA A 918 -47.74 10.30 -9.30
CA ALA A 918 -48.19 9.26 -10.22
C ALA A 918 -47.76 7.82 -9.85
N LEU A 919 -46.81 7.64 -8.92
CA LEU A 919 -46.51 6.32 -8.35
C LEU A 919 -47.69 5.76 -7.53
N GLY A 920 -48.53 6.63 -6.95
CA GLY A 920 -49.65 6.23 -6.09
C GLY A 920 -49.25 5.58 -4.75
N ASP A 921 -47.96 5.46 -4.48
CA ASP A 921 -47.41 4.89 -3.25
C ASP A 921 -47.49 5.90 -2.11
N LYS A 922 -48.37 5.63 -1.14
CA LYS A 922 -48.59 6.46 0.06
C LYS A 922 -47.36 6.59 0.96
N LYS A 923 -46.34 5.74 0.79
CA LYS A 923 -45.08 5.80 1.53
C LYS A 923 -43.93 6.43 0.74
N THR A 924 -44.17 7.01 -0.43
CA THR A 924 -43.16 7.76 -1.20
C THR A 924 -43.61 9.20 -1.36
N THR A 925 -42.83 10.15 -0.84
CA THR A 925 -43.14 11.59 -0.86
C THR A 925 -42.04 12.38 -1.54
N TYR A 926 -42.45 13.45 -2.23
CA TYR A 926 -41.56 14.47 -2.78
C TYR A 926 -41.56 15.71 -1.87
N ILE A 927 -40.38 16.19 -1.47
CA ILE A 927 -40.20 17.47 -0.76
C ILE A 927 -39.60 18.49 -1.73
N ASP A 928 -40.29 19.62 -1.87
CA ASP A 928 -39.95 20.71 -2.78
C ASP A 928 -38.97 21.68 -2.11
N ALA A 929 -37.71 21.69 -2.56
CA ALA A 929 -36.66 22.54 -1.98
C ALA A 929 -36.70 24.00 -2.47
N MET A 930 -37.30 24.23 -3.64
CA MET A 930 -37.32 25.52 -4.34
C MET A 930 -37.73 26.67 -3.41
N GLY A 931 -38.93 26.56 -2.82
CA GLY A 931 -39.52 27.62 -2.01
C GLY A 931 -38.78 27.95 -0.71
N ALA A 932 -37.95 27.02 -0.20
CA ALA A 932 -37.14 27.24 1.00
C ALA A 932 -35.81 27.96 0.70
N PHE A 933 -35.40 28.04 -0.57
CA PHE A 933 -34.13 28.63 -1.02
C PHE A 933 -34.31 29.97 -1.75
N ILE A 934 -35.55 30.45 -1.91
CA ILE A 934 -35.84 31.80 -2.45
C ILE A 934 -35.12 32.85 -1.60
N GLY A 935 -34.22 33.61 -2.22
CA GLY A 935 -33.42 34.63 -1.55
C GLY A 935 -32.18 34.10 -0.82
N HIS A 936 -31.84 32.83 -1.02
CA HIS A 936 -30.63 32.17 -0.50
C HIS A 936 -29.81 31.47 -1.61
N GLY A 937 -30.09 31.75 -2.88
CA GLY A 937 -29.33 31.20 -4.00
C GLY A 937 -27.87 31.69 -4.02
N GLY A 938 -27.04 31.14 -4.90
CA GLY A 938 -25.71 31.69 -5.14
C GLY A 938 -25.80 33.19 -5.48
N CYS A 939 -25.02 34.02 -4.79
CA CYS A 939 -24.99 35.47 -4.90
C CYS A 939 -26.17 36.23 -4.24
N ASP A 940 -27.02 35.56 -3.45
CA ASP A 940 -27.86 36.21 -2.45
C ASP A 940 -27.10 36.51 -1.14
N ASP A 941 -27.80 37.04 -0.14
CA ASP A 941 -27.27 37.34 1.19
C ASP A 941 -28.39 37.04 2.23
N ASP A 942 -28.29 35.99 3.05
CA ASP A 942 -27.19 35.03 3.14
C ASP A 942 -27.20 33.94 2.05
N GLU A 943 -26.03 33.68 1.46
CA GLU A 943 -25.82 32.67 0.41
C GLU A 943 -25.83 31.24 1.00
N TRP A 944 -26.75 30.38 0.55
CA TRP A 944 -26.84 28.96 0.96
C TRP A 944 -26.29 27.98 -0.08
N ILE A 945 -26.27 28.39 -1.35
CA ILE A 945 -25.66 27.63 -2.45
C ILE A 945 -24.32 28.29 -2.79
N ASN A 946 -23.23 27.54 -2.75
CA ASN A 946 -21.94 27.99 -3.24
C ASN A 946 -22.10 28.46 -4.70
N LYS A 947 -21.58 29.65 -5.01
CA LYS A 947 -21.43 30.12 -6.40
C LYS A 947 -20.27 29.36 -7.10
N PHE A 948 -19.39 30.06 -7.79
CA PHE A 948 -18.12 29.51 -8.25
C PHE A 948 -17.19 29.23 -7.05
N VAL A 949 -16.60 28.03 -7.00
CA VAL A 949 -15.58 27.65 -6.02
C VAL A 949 -14.32 27.19 -6.75
N ASP A 950 -13.20 27.84 -6.45
CA ASP A 950 -11.87 27.49 -6.95
C ASP A 950 -11.46 26.12 -6.39
N GLY A 951 -11.17 25.14 -7.25
CA GLY A 951 -10.70 23.80 -6.86
C GLY A 951 -9.21 23.57 -7.08
N PRO A 952 -8.61 22.52 -6.48
CA PRO A 952 -9.26 21.48 -5.68
C PRO A 952 -9.38 21.80 -4.17
N ASN A 953 -10.50 21.43 -3.56
CA ASN A 953 -10.76 21.50 -2.11
C ASN A 953 -10.84 20.09 -1.51
N GLY A 954 -9.71 19.38 -1.49
CA GLY A 954 -9.61 17.98 -1.03
C GLY A 954 -9.20 17.02 -2.15
N ASP A 955 -8.84 15.81 -1.76
CA ASP A 955 -8.22 14.78 -2.62
C ASP A 955 -9.28 14.13 -3.57
N GLY A 956 -10.53 14.02 -3.12
CA GLY A 956 -11.66 13.64 -3.97
C GLY A 956 -12.14 14.75 -4.93
N ASP A 957 -11.55 15.96 -4.91
CA ASP A 957 -12.01 17.05 -5.76
C ASP A 957 -11.38 17.03 -7.18
N PHE A 958 -11.98 17.83 -8.04
CA PHE A 958 -11.52 18.21 -9.35
C PHE A 958 -10.23 19.08 -9.30
N HIS A 959 -9.09 18.47 -9.60
CA HIS A 959 -7.77 19.09 -9.82
C HIS A 959 -7.66 19.77 -11.23
N LYS A 960 -6.52 19.71 -11.96
CA LYS A 960 -6.31 20.35 -13.29
C LYS A 960 -5.87 19.39 -14.44
N GLY A 961 -6.77 19.04 -15.38
CA GLY A 961 -6.51 18.13 -16.52
C GLY A 961 -7.27 16.78 -16.61
N ASP A 962 -8.15 16.41 -15.68
CA ASP A 962 -8.99 15.18 -15.72
C ASP A 962 -10.10 15.34 -16.75
N ARG A 963 -10.65 14.21 -17.17
CA ARG A 963 -11.77 14.11 -18.09
C ARG A 963 -13.08 14.79 -17.62
N PRO A 964 -13.52 14.74 -16.34
CA PRO A 964 -14.75 15.41 -15.92
C PRO A 964 -14.60 16.93 -15.73
N THR A 965 -13.36 17.43 -15.59
CA THR A 965 -13.08 18.87 -15.41
C THR A 965 -12.99 19.60 -16.75
N VAL A 966 -14.15 19.86 -17.35
CA VAL A 966 -14.21 20.54 -18.66
C VAL A 966 -13.93 22.05 -18.54
N VAL A 967 -14.10 22.64 -17.36
CA VAL A 967 -14.01 24.10 -17.15
C VAL A 967 -12.80 24.46 -16.26
N CYS A 968 -11.73 24.90 -16.92
CA CYS A 968 -10.67 25.71 -16.29
C CYS A 968 -10.56 27.04 -17.05
N ILE A 969 -11.00 28.15 -16.44
CA ILE A 969 -11.46 29.35 -17.17
C ILE A 969 -10.30 30.25 -17.67
N THR A 970 -9.09 30.11 -17.12
CA THR A 970 -7.91 30.89 -17.53
C THR A 970 -6.67 30.01 -17.62
N ASN A 971 -5.98 29.98 -18.78
CA ASN A 971 -4.63 29.40 -19.03
C ASN A 971 -4.16 28.27 -18.07
N ALA A 972 -5.07 27.35 -17.78
CA ALA A 972 -4.89 26.23 -16.87
C ALA A 972 -4.47 26.61 -15.42
N THR A 973 -5.02 27.67 -14.82
CA THR A 973 -4.79 28.09 -13.41
C THR A 973 -6.03 28.13 -12.52
N LEU A 974 -7.22 28.34 -13.05
CA LEU A 974 -8.48 28.41 -12.30
C LEU A 974 -9.39 27.28 -12.76
N CYS A 975 -9.64 26.27 -11.94
CA CYS A 975 -10.48 25.11 -12.26
C CYS A 975 -11.67 25.01 -11.29
N LEU A 976 -12.81 24.55 -11.80
CA LEU A 976 -14.10 24.53 -11.09
C LEU A 976 -14.14 23.35 -10.10
N SER A 977 -14.22 23.64 -8.79
CA SER A 977 -14.39 22.62 -7.74
C SER A 977 -15.76 21.96 -7.84
N ARG A 978 -15.86 20.67 -7.45
CA ARG A 978 -17.12 19.93 -7.29
C ARG A 978 -18.07 20.61 -6.30
N GLU A 979 -17.54 21.43 -5.40
CA GLU A 979 -18.30 22.24 -4.43
C GLU A 979 -19.12 23.38 -5.04
N SER A 980 -18.82 23.78 -6.28
CA SER A 980 -19.53 24.87 -6.97
C SER A 980 -21.00 24.50 -7.23
N PHE A 981 -21.91 25.45 -7.06
CA PHE A 981 -23.35 25.27 -7.20
C PHE A 981 -23.96 24.19 -6.28
N HIS A 982 -23.29 23.87 -5.16
CA HIS A 982 -23.80 22.93 -4.15
C HIS A 982 -24.11 23.62 -2.82
N PRO A 983 -24.95 23.02 -1.94
CA PRO A 983 -25.31 23.62 -0.66
C PRO A 983 -24.12 23.71 0.30
N ASN A 984 -23.86 24.91 0.80
CA ASN A 984 -22.82 25.15 1.81
C ASN A 984 -23.30 24.74 3.22
N LYS A 985 -22.57 25.14 4.27
CA LYS A 985 -22.96 24.82 5.66
C LYS A 985 -24.33 25.40 6.06
N GLY A 986 -24.75 26.53 5.48
CA GLY A 986 -26.08 27.12 5.59
C GLY A 986 -27.12 26.36 4.78
N GLY A 987 -26.88 26.12 3.48
CA GLY A 987 -27.82 25.39 2.62
C GLY A 987 -28.10 23.95 3.08
N THR A 988 -27.08 23.23 3.56
CA THR A 988 -27.29 21.92 4.19
C THR A 988 -28.11 21.99 5.49
N ALA A 989 -28.10 23.12 6.21
CA ALA A 989 -28.99 23.36 7.35
C ALA A 989 -30.42 23.73 6.89
N GLY A 990 -30.56 24.52 5.81
CA GLY A 990 -31.85 24.82 5.17
C GLY A 990 -32.59 23.56 4.70
N TYR A 991 -31.89 22.69 3.96
CA TYR A 991 -32.38 21.35 3.59
C TYR A 991 -32.82 20.52 4.80
N ALA A 992 -31.98 20.47 5.83
CA ALA A 992 -32.27 19.72 7.05
C ALA A 992 -33.52 20.25 7.78
N GLY A 993 -33.69 21.57 7.85
CA GLY A 993 -34.86 22.23 8.42
C GLY A 993 -36.14 21.96 7.63
N LEU A 994 -36.07 22.05 6.30
CA LEU A 994 -37.19 21.75 5.39
C LEU A 994 -37.68 20.30 5.54
N VAL A 995 -36.75 19.33 5.55
CA VAL A 995 -37.10 17.91 5.71
C VAL A 995 -37.66 17.65 7.11
N THR A 996 -37.00 18.19 8.15
CA THR A 996 -37.50 18.15 9.55
C THR A 996 -38.94 18.63 9.67
N ALA A 997 -39.26 19.79 9.07
CA ALA A 997 -40.59 20.38 9.12
C ALA A 997 -41.65 19.54 8.36
N SER A 998 -41.22 18.80 7.34
CA SER A 998 -42.10 17.98 6.50
C SER A 998 -42.42 16.61 7.09
N LEU A 999 -41.47 15.98 7.80
CA LEU A 999 -41.59 14.61 8.33
C LEU A 999 -42.91 14.34 9.09
N PRO A 1000 -43.41 15.21 10.00
CA PRO A 1000 -44.67 14.97 10.72
C PRO A 1000 -45.90 14.80 9.81
N ALA A 1001 -45.92 15.45 8.64
CA ALA A 1001 -47.02 15.37 7.67
C ALA A 1001 -46.95 14.10 6.80
N ILE A 1002 -45.76 13.49 6.67
CA ILE A 1002 -45.47 12.33 5.81
C ILE A 1002 -45.89 11.00 6.47
N GLY A 1003 -46.46 11.04 7.68
CA GLY A 1003 -46.85 9.83 8.40
C GLY A 1003 -45.62 9.06 8.92
N SER A 1004 -44.60 9.79 9.39
CA SER A 1004 -43.54 9.23 10.24
C SER A 1004 -44.00 9.02 11.70
N ARG A 1005 -45.26 9.32 12.01
CA ARG A 1005 -45.91 8.98 13.28
C ARG A 1005 -46.49 7.56 13.22
N GLU A 1006 -45.99 6.72 14.13
CA GLU A 1006 -46.66 5.60 14.84
C GLU A 1006 -47.69 4.73 14.11
N PRO A 1007 -47.51 3.38 14.12
CA PRO A 1007 -48.46 2.51 14.81
C PRO A 1007 -48.39 2.68 16.35
#